data_AF-A0A6B3MMI0-F1
#
_entry.id   AF-A0A6B3MMI0-F1
#
_cell.length_a   1.000
_cell.length_b   1.000
_cell.length_c   1.000
_cell.angle_alpha   90.00
_cell.angle_beta   90.00
_cell.angle_gamma   90.00
#
_symmetry.space_group_name_H-M   'P 1'
#
loop_
_entity.id
_entity.type
_entity.pdbx_description
1 polymer ?
#
loop_
_entity_poly.entity_id
_entity_poly.type
_entity_poly.pdbx_seq_one_letter_code
_entity_poly.pdbx_strand_id
1 'polypeptide(L)'
;MPIYLEALMVGQNNQVGNWAVVGVQFNQLGLPLGQPQPPPFSYRSSSNPPKLGIHLLWTVPSALRHGQTQANGAVDFPLLPNRWLVTRTFIAEPGAVPSLTVWVLESDYLGSTPNGTHVYPDPTGGSQTYYIGRRFDLASWNGTTTTYSGEPFLRAMGPGDATYVAIYDNMTNVLAFHDDMQNASVGWYSYSVCGWYSTPADDQLFGKTESSPDGFTTEQEWQEIMTHLQWTVGSEADQNAAEQDWQAWLQQHPITGGPPLTDAQKNLPAQSLCHGFIYKLDWQGFNQFYPINAILQGEHPPAVAIGANGPEAMAAWLADAIDAPDAEDLLLAFQEDMVFDYASNQRTFETKSHAARFGSTSAGDRWVVYQEQTTEPSNGEIPSGATSVPLDQTTTDALTRLNTTQATLNQDREMLASLKWSLYAAYWKLANYPLPQGPILLPLIQKEINRLTPLVNSYNSKVTQGSQQVDQQAQALRELLAPLKLKLNTQNQPRFEQRQDPVILLAGTNQDTKFAPPGVYDDEDTLFTRFTGQTLSALTINYSGDGITVNETLSADDFTDITWPTGVQIPKEIHDFWFETFLLDTNSALLLAQRNFQKAGVTPTPTQLNDLTAQIQRQQTLLWNQDATRLVDVRTISETAGFKGVPPFNAAVAAWTPPWAPIYMDWEIEWHPSATTPQDMLNQWSLGEVDFEWNGTQVTAKDETYSGRAILNGQIALGLQEKLYDFLDSNPNLSDLPISVQEKLREMAETLGQFDVVTQAMSGLIEELIMRLQQMNKLSPDDLGNMAQLLADAENFLPAAGSSLFFPLHAGHLRVTRIEVVDAFGQILRGSQLSNNLQPIRSKSFITPGETNTRYIQLTPRVTQDLRFDFRLVQFDDDTIPTNSSDLTSPISGWVIPNHINHSLTVFDPWGNNLGEVITIDAGNSDRDQETGLRWDAVPGSNTPLGAAPNFGSQLQHLNSFVNGLLLRGAQGSDALSCLLDVIDASLWKVDPLGQPMQGNLAILLGRPLAVVRARITLEVDGTPATNQAWENTSKQITDGFTEVSLPLRIGDIGLSGNGVMGYFLDNDYSQFYPYHGYTPKLAVPRRTLADRRLPESQMLAQIAQQLDSNNDNAEAASDPYIVSNPQLHLPPDGTTTHDLTLLVDPRGSIPVISGYLPVQYLTLSPGPVTLALNNMFVTFRAGPVLLNSTEIQLPLPAAIKGDWTWVERSGVTTWRESDPLTSSTSSAQLPSTRPNVNEGWLKLSGALGLQKP
;
A
#
# COMPACT_ATOMS: atom_id res chain seq x y z
N MET A 1 -35.30 -4.86 -8.32
CA MET A 1 -33.89 -5.03 -7.88
C MET A 1 -33.86 -5.79 -6.57
N PRO A 2 -33.11 -6.90 -6.47
CA PRO A 2 -33.03 -7.71 -5.24
C PRO A 2 -32.22 -7.02 -4.14
N ILE A 3 -32.58 -7.27 -2.87
CA ILE A 3 -31.78 -6.90 -1.67
C ILE A 3 -31.66 -8.09 -0.72
N TYR A 4 -30.57 -8.16 0.04
CA TYR A 4 -30.44 -9.14 1.11
C TYR A 4 -31.27 -8.71 2.32
N LEU A 5 -32.07 -9.63 2.89
CA LEU A 5 -32.89 -9.39 4.08
C LEU A 5 -32.59 -10.45 5.14
N GLU A 6 -32.29 -10.00 6.35
CA GLU A 6 -32.02 -10.86 7.50
C GLU A 6 -32.91 -10.49 8.69
N ALA A 7 -33.03 -11.43 9.62
CA ALA A 7 -33.78 -11.21 10.86
C ALA A 7 -33.09 -11.83 12.06
N LEU A 8 -32.85 -11.04 13.11
CA LEU A 8 -32.43 -11.52 14.42
C LEU A 8 -33.65 -11.60 15.35
N MET A 9 -33.92 -12.78 15.92
CA MET A 9 -34.96 -12.97 16.93
C MET A 9 -34.35 -12.90 18.33
N VAL A 10 -34.91 -12.04 19.19
CA VAL A 10 -34.41 -11.81 20.55
C VAL A 10 -35.53 -12.06 21.57
N GLY A 11 -35.40 -13.15 22.33
CA GLY A 11 -36.16 -13.38 23.56
C GLY A 11 -35.38 -12.98 24.81
N GLN A 12 -36.02 -13.04 25.99
CA GLN A 12 -35.41 -12.70 27.28
C GLN A 12 -34.16 -13.54 27.56
N ASN A 13 -34.19 -14.82 27.18
CA ASN A 13 -33.04 -15.71 27.37
C ASN A 13 -31.89 -15.40 26.40
N ASN A 14 -32.15 -14.76 25.25
CA ASN A 14 -31.10 -14.32 24.32
C ASN A 14 -30.34 -13.08 24.83
N GLN A 15 -30.92 -12.33 25.76
CA GLN A 15 -30.26 -11.16 26.38
C GLN A 15 -29.16 -11.57 27.38
N VAL A 16 -29.04 -12.86 27.71
CA VAL A 16 -28.01 -13.37 28.62
C VAL A 16 -26.66 -13.44 27.89
N GLY A 17 -25.68 -12.67 28.36
CA GLY A 17 -24.34 -12.61 27.78
C GLY A 17 -23.93 -11.17 27.47
N ASN A 18 -22.75 -10.99 26.89
CA ASN A 18 -22.30 -9.68 26.45
C ASN A 18 -22.70 -9.47 24.99
N TRP A 19 -23.23 -8.30 24.71
CA TRP A 19 -23.47 -7.78 23.37
C TRP A 19 -22.60 -6.55 23.19
N ALA A 20 -21.90 -6.44 22.07
CA ALA A 20 -21.06 -5.29 21.80
C ALA A 20 -21.90 -4.03 21.56
N VAL A 21 -21.34 -2.87 21.89
CA VAL A 21 -21.87 -1.58 21.46
C VAL A 21 -21.27 -1.28 20.09
N VAL A 22 -22.12 -1.19 19.06
CA VAL A 22 -21.70 -1.00 17.67
C VAL A 22 -22.22 0.30 17.04
N GLY A 23 -23.31 0.87 17.58
CA GLY A 23 -23.89 2.10 17.06
C GLY A 23 -23.06 3.37 17.37
N VAL A 24 -22.94 4.25 16.38
CA VAL A 24 -22.32 5.57 16.51
C VAL A 24 -23.21 6.49 17.34
N GLN A 25 -22.61 7.17 18.31
CA GLN A 25 -23.25 8.09 19.23
C GLN A 25 -22.96 9.53 18.81
N PHE A 26 -23.61 9.99 17.74
CA PHE A 26 -23.43 11.38 17.24
C PHE A 26 -23.83 12.46 18.26
N ASN A 27 -24.58 12.13 19.30
CA ASN A 27 -24.82 13.04 20.42
C ASN A 27 -23.59 13.28 21.31
N GLN A 28 -22.57 12.44 21.22
CA GLN A 28 -21.27 12.66 21.85
C GLN A 28 -20.31 13.44 20.95
N LEU A 29 -20.63 13.65 19.67
CA LEU A 29 -19.80 14.41 18.76
C LEU A 29 -19.75 15.88 19.19
N GLY A 30 -18.53 16.40 19.38
CA GLY A 30 -18.31 17.79 19.84
C GLY A 30 -18.57 18.03 21.33
N LEU A 31 -18.95 17.02 22.12
CA LEU A 31 -18.98 17.13 23.58
C LEU A 31 -17.56 17.02 24.15
N PRO A 32 -17.21 17.77 25.22
CA PRO A 32 -15.94 17.60 25.90
C PRO A 32 -15.72 16.15 26.36
N LEU A 33 -14.64 15.54 25.86
CA LEU A 33 -14.25 14.14 26.07
C LEU A 33 -15.30 13.12 25.60
N GLY A 34 -16.18 13.52 24.66
CA GLY A 34 -17.13 12.62 24.04
C GLY A 34 -16.44 11.56 23.19
N GLN A 35 -17.01 10.35 23.18
CA GLN A 35 -16.57 9.22 22.37
C GLN A 35 -17.72 8.86 21.41
N PRO A 36 -17.79 9.51 20.23
CA PRO A 36 -18.88 9.25 19.27
C PRO A 36 -18.82 7.82 18.72
N GLN A 37 -17.63 7.23 18.59
CA GLN A 37 -17.48 5.81 18.26
C GLN A 37 -17.36 4.99 19.55
N PRO A 38 -18.05 3.83 19.65
CA PRO A 38 -17.89 2.95 20.80
C PRO A 38 -16.45 2.46 20.94
N PRO A 39 -15.84 2.55 22.14
CA PRO A 39 -14.51 2.00 22.37
C PRO A 39 -14.47 0.47 22.15
N PRO A 40 -13.32 -0.12 21.78
CA PRO A 40 -13.19 -1.56 21.66
C PRO A 40 -13.54 -2.27 22.98
N PHE A 41 -14.08 -3.48 22.91
CA PHE A 41 -14.52 -4.27 24.07
C PHE A 41 -15.62 -3.61 24.92
N SER A 42 -16.36 -2.66 24.36
CA SER A 42 -17.51 -2.04 25.03
C SER A 42 -18.75 -2.93 24.90
N TYR A 43 -19.37 -3.23 26.04
CA TYR A 43 -20.58 -4.07 26.10
C TYR A 43 -21.82 -3.29 26.53
N ARG A 44 -22.98 -3.71 26.01
CA ARG A 44 -24.28 -3.27 26.51
C ARG A 44 -24.41 -3.61 27.99
N SER A 45 -24.93 -2.66 28.78
CA SER A 45 -25.20 -2.89 30.19
C SER A 45 -26.38 -3.83 30.38
N SER A 46 -26.45 -4.48 31.54
CA SER A 46 -27.63 -5.28 31.94
C SER A 46 -28.91 -4.44 32.07
N SER A 47 -28.78 -3.11 32.16
CA SER A 47 -29.90 -2.17 32.18
C SER A 47 -30.36 -1.72 30.78
N ASN A 48 -29.61 -2.04 29.73
CA ASN A 48 -29.95 -1.73 28.33
C ASN A 48 -29.59 -2.89 27.38
N PRO A 49 -30.18 -4.09 27.56
CA PRO A 49 -29.95 -5.23 26.68
C PRO A 49 -30.47 -4.96 25.25
N PRO A 50 -30.13 -5.79 24.26
CA PRO A 50 -30.82 -5.79 22.97
C PRO A 50 -32.33 -5.86 23.18
N LYS A 51 -33.10 -5.06 22.44
CA LYS A 51 -34.57 -5.03 22.61
C LYS A 51 -35.15 -6.40 22.29
N LEU A 52 -36.29 -6.72 22.89
CA LEU A 52 -37.01 -7.97 22.58
C LEU A 52 -37.79 -7.83 21.28
N GLY A 53 -37.96 -8.93 20.55
CA GLY A 53 -38.75 -8.98 19.31
C GLY A 53 -37.95 -9.48 18.11
N ILE A 54 -38.37 -9.05 16.91
CA ILE A 54 -37.74 -9.40 15.64
C ILE A 54 -37.08 -8.16 15.06
N HIS A 55 -35.80 -8.29 14.73
CA HIS A 55 -34.93 -7.23 14.26
C HIS A 55 -34.56 -7.50 12.80
N LEU A 56 -35.10 -6.72 11.88
CA LEU A 56 -34.79 -6.82 10.46
C LEU A 56 -33.65 -5.88 10.09
N LEU A 57 -32.75 -6.35 9.24
CA LEU A 57 -31.73 -5.54 8.57
C LEU A 57 -31.71 -5.95 7.10
N TRP A 58 -31.61 -4.98 6.20
CA TRP A 58 -31.42 -5.28 4.78
C TRP A 58 -30.24 -4.53 4.19
N THR A 59 -29.53 -5.20 3.29
CA THR A 59 -28.37 -4.64 2.59
C THR A 59 -28.76 -4.29 1.17
N VAL A 60 -28.62 -3.00 0.84
CA VAL A 60 -28.84 -2.52 -0.53
C VAL A 60 -27.76 -3.04 -1.48
N PRO A 61 -28.01 -3.07 -2.79
CA PRO A 61 -27.07 -3.63 -3.77
C PRO A 61 -25.72 -2.94 -3.77
N SER A 62 -24.68 -3.70 -4.13
CA SER A 62 -23.29 -3.26 -4.14
C SER A 62 -23.12 -1.92 -4.85
N ALA A 63 -23.73 -1.73 -6.02
CA ALA A 63 -23.63 -0.50 -6.82
C ALA A 63 -24.00 0.77 -6.05
N LEU A 64 -24.96 0.69 -5.12
CA LEU A 64 -25.38 1.82 -4.28
C LEU A 64 -24.49 2.03 -3.05
N ARG A 65 -23.50 1.15 -2.83
CA ARG A 65 -22.55 1.16 -1.72
C ARG A 65 -21.11 1.46 -2.14
N HIS A 66 -20.83 1.59 -3.44
CA HIS A 66 -19.50 1.93 -3.94
C HIS A 66 -19.39 3.42 -4.25
N GLY A 67 -18.31 4.05 -3.77
CA GLY A 67 -18.02 5.45 -4.01
C GLY A 67 -17.13 5.65 -5.22
N GLN A 68 -17.30 6.77 -5.92
CA GLN A 68 -16.44 7.18 -7.03
C GLN A 68 -15.48 8.28 -6.61
N THR A 69 -14.20 8.12 -6.91
CA THR A 69 -13.20 9.16 -6.69
C THR A 69 -13.33 10.25 -7.75
N GLN A 70 -13.61 11.47 -7.31
CA GLN A 70 -13.59 12.68 -8.13
C GLN A 70 -12.14 13.10 -8.44
N ALA A 71 -11.96 13.98 -9.43
CA ALA A 71 -10.63 14.48 -9.83
C ALA A 71 -9.86 15.20 -8.72
N ASN A 72 -10.54 15.67 -7.67
CA ASN A 72 -9.96 16.30 -6.48
C ASN A 72 -9.61 15.28 -5.36
N GLY A 73 -9.80 13.98 -5.60
CA GLY A 73 -9.60 12.91 -4.62
C GLY A 73 -10.77 12.65 -3.66
N ALA A 74 -11.84 13.45 -3.71
CA ALA A 74 -13.04 13.21 -2.89
C ALA A 74 -13.81 12.00 -3.40
N VAL A 75 -14.35 11.18 -2.50
CA VAL A 75 -15.17 10.01 -2.87
C VAL A 75 -16.65 10.35 -2.70
N ASP A 76 -17.43 10.23 -3.78
CA ASP A 76 -18.88 10.45 -3.76
C ASP A 76 -19.65 9.13 -3.87
N PHE A 77 -20.66 8.93 -3.03
CA PHE A 77 -21.44 7.68 -2.95
C PHE A 77 -22.86 7.88 -3.46
N PRO A 78 -23.44 6.98 -4.26
CA PRO A 78 -24.81 7.12 -4.75
C PRO A 78 -25.87 7.34 -3.65
N LEU A 79 -26.98 7.99 -4.02
CA LEU A 79 -28.14 8.16 -3.13
C LEU A 79 -28.86 6.83 -2.92
N LEU A 80 -29.33 6.60 -1.70
CA LEU A 80 -30.07 5.40 -1.32
C LEU A 80 -31.60 5.60 -1.45
N PRO A 81 -32.37 4.52 -1.67
CA PRO A 81 -33.83 4.56 -1.56
C PRO A 81 -34.24 5.03 -0.16
N ASN A 82 -35.17 5.98 -0.10
CA ASN A 82 -35.54 6.68 1.12
C ASN A 82 -36.97 6.38 1.60
N ARG A 83 -37.73 5.56 0.86
CA ARG A 83 -39.04 5.05 1.28
C ARG A 83 -39.01 3.54 1.30
N TRP A 84 -39.47 2.95 2.38
CA TRP A 84 -39.50 1.50 2.53
C TRP A 84 -40.84 1.03 3.09
N LEU A 85 -41.38 -0.02 2.50
CA LEU A 85 -42.56 -0.71 2.95
C LEU A 85 -42.14 -2.03 3.57
N VAL A 86 -42.39 -2.19 4.87
CA VAL A 86 -42.12 -3.43 5.61
C VAL A 86 -43.45 -4.12 5.83
N THR A 87 -43.59 -5.35 5.35
CA THR A 87 -44.79 -6.17 5.51
C THR A 87 -44.46 -7.38 6.35
N ARG A 88 -45.25 -7.57 7.40
CA ARG A 88 -45.28 -8.80 8.19
C ARG A 88 -46.48 -9.65 7.77
N THR A 89 -46.22 -10.89 7.43
CA THR A 89 -47.22 -11.93 7.23
C THR A 89 -47.24 -12.83 8.46
N PHE A 90 -48.40 -13.00 9.07
CA PHE A 90 -48.61 -13.88 10.23
C PHE A 90 -49.58 -15.00 9.89
N ILE A 91 -49.16 -16.24 10.17
CA ILE A 91 -49.95 -17.47 10.05
C ILE A 91 -50.06 -18.10 11.44
N ALA A 92 -51.26 -18.05 12.02
CA ALA A 92 -51.53 -18.50 13.38
C ALA A 92 -51.29 -20.00 13.58
N GLU A 93 -51.69 -20.80 12.60
CA GLU A 93 -51.46 -22.25 12.56
C GLU A 93 -51.35 -22.70 11.10
N PRO A 94 -50.65 -23.81 10.80
CA PRO A 94 -50.51 -24.30 9.43
C PRO A 94 -51.85 -24.40 8.71
N GLY A 95 -51.95 -23.81 7.52
CA GLY A 95 -53.17 -23.80 6.70
C GLY A 95 -54.17 -22.69 7.02
N ALA A 96 -53.93 -21.86 8.04
CA ALA A 96 -54.70 -20.66 8.28
C ALA A 96 -54.47 -19.60 7.19
N VAL A 97 -55.47 -18.75 6.97
CA VAL A 97 -55.37 -17.59 6.07
C VAL A 97 -54.37 -16.58 6.66
N PRO A 98 -53.37 -16.11 5.88
CA PRO A 98 -52.39 -15.16 6.36
C PRO A 98 -53.02 -13.81 6.70
N SER A 99 -52.51 -13.19 7.76
CA SER A 99 -52.84 -11.80 8.13
C SER A 99 -51.63 -10.90 7.92
N LEU A 100 -51.85 -9.75 7.27
CA LEU A 100 -50.77 -8.83 6.90
C LEU A 100 -50.80 -7.58 7.77
N THR A 101 -49.64 -7.16 8.27
CA THR A 101 -49.42 -5.85 8.90
C THR A 101 -48.34 -5.10 8.11
N VAL A 102 -48.58 -3.83 7.78
CA VAL A 102 -47.69 -3.07 6.91
C VAL A 102 -47.32 -1.73 7.54
N TRP A 103 -46.03 -1.40 7.43
CA TRP A 103 -45.46 -0.12 7.84
C TRP A 103 -44.76 0.56 6.68
N VAL A 104 -44.73 1.89 6.72
CA VAL A 104 -43.94 2.73 5.82
C VAL A 104 -42.85 3.43 6.63
N LEU A 105 -41.61 3.32 6.15
CA LEU A 105 -40.45 4.02 6.70
C LEU A 105 -40.08 5.20 5.80
N GLU A 106 -39.73 6.30 6.43
CA GLU A 106 -39.13 7.46 5.78
C GLU A 106 -37.69 7.59 6.30
N SER A 107 -36.76 7.01 5.55
CA SER A 107 -35.37 6.83 5.96
C SER A 107 -34.57 8.12 5.96
N ASP A 108 -34.97 9.10 5.15
CA ASP A 108 -34.37 10.44 5.05
C ASP A 108 -35.05 11.49 5.93
N TYR A 109 -36.01 11.10 6.78
CA TYR A 109 -36.61 12.04 7.71
C TYR A 109 -35.55 12.57 8.67
N LEU A 110 -35.40 13.89 8.76
CA LEU A 110 -34.62 14.56 9.79
C LEU A 110 -35.52 15.51 10.58
N GLY A 111 -35.63 15.29 11.88
CA GLY A 111 -36.44 16.14 12.74
C GLY A 111 -36.18 15.92 14.23
N SER A 112 -37.16 16.23 15.07
CA SER A 112 -37.04 16.07 16.52
C SER A 112 -37.58 14.71 16.99
N THR A 113 -37.12 14.28 18.16
CA THR A 113 -37.79 13.25 18.96
C THR A 113 -39.22 13.73 19.34
N PRO A 114 -40.24 12.84 19.43
CA PRO A 114 -40.19 11.38 19.31
C PRO A 114 -40.35 10.84 17.88
N ASN A 115 -40.44 11.70 16.87
CA ASN A 115 -40.73 11.25 15.50
C ASN A 115 -39.53 10.57 14.84
N GLY A 116 -38.32 11.11 15.05
CA GLY A 116 -37.08 10.50 14.54
C GLY A 116 -36.50 9.47 15.50
N THR A 117 -35.62 8.60 14.98
CA THR A 117 -35.15 7.40 15.69
C THR A 117 -33.76 7.56 16.30
N HIS A 118 -32.78 7.98 15.51
CA HIS A 118 -31.36 8.04 15.91
C HIS A 118 -30.75 9.40 15.69
N VAL A 119 -29.83 9.81 16.56
CA VAL A 119 -29.15 11.10 16.40
C VAL A 119 -28.30 11.08 15.14
N TYR A 120 -28.40 12.12 14.32
CA TYR A 120 -27.69 12.27 13.06
C TYR A 120 -27.23 13.74 12.93
N PRO A 121 -25.97 13.99 12.55
CA PRO A 121 -25.48 15.36 12.40
C PRO A 121 -26.11 16.03 11.17
N ASP A 122 -26.16 17.36 11.17
CA ASP A 122 -26.64 18.13 10.02
C ASP A 122 -25.88 17.72 8.74
N PRO A 123 -26.58 17.19 7.71
CA PRO A 123 -25.94 16.77 6.46
C PRO A 123 -25.24 17.90 5.72
N THR A 124 -25.58 19.16 6.01
CA THR A 124 -24.97 20.35 5.40
C THR A 124 -23.73 20.86 6.14
N GLY A 125 -23.31 20.15 7.21
CA GLY A 125 -22.10 20.46 7.99
C GLY A 125 -22.35 21.35 9.22
N GLY A 126 -23.58 21.78 9.48
CA GLY A 126 -23.97 22.60 10.64
C GLY A 126 -23.68 21.98 12.03
N SER A 127 -23.78 22.77 13.10
CA SER A 127 -23.58 22.32 14.49
C SER A 127 -24.82 21.65 15.11
N GLN A 128 -25.95 21.64 14.39
CA GLN A 128 -27.19 21.02 14.85
C GLN A 128 -27.14 19.50 14.69
N THR A 129 -27.83 18.80 15.59
CA THR A 129 -28.11 17.37 15.45
C THR A 129 -29.61 17.17 15.34
N TYR A 130 -30.01 16.23 14.50
CA TYR A 130 -31.39 15.84 14.27
C TYR A 130 -31.58 14.36 14.63
N TYR A 131 -32.82 13.89 14.59
CA TYR A 131 -33.13 12.47 14.66
C TYR A 131 -33.53 11.96 13.27
N ILE A 132 -32.75 11.00 12.74
CA ILE A 132 -32.98 10.36 11.44
C ILE A 132 -33.98 9.21 11.53
N GLY A 133 -34.74 9.01 10.45
CA GLY A 133 -35.58 7.84 10.23
C GLY A 133 -36.86 7.86 11.07
N ARG A 134 -38.01 7.63 10.44
CA ARG A 134 -39.30 7.47 11.13
C ARG A 134 -40.17 6.41 10.50
N ARG A 135 -41.17 5.92 11.23
CA ARG A 135 -42.11 4.89 10.77
C ARG A 135 -43.57 5.30 10.95
N PHE A 136 -44.42 4.78 10.08
CA PHE A 136 -45.88 4.88 10.16
C PHE A 136 -46.52 3.51 9.94
N ASP A 137 -47.64 3.23 10.62
CA ASP A 137 -48.56 2.21 10.13
C ASP A 137 -49.11 2.67 8.77
N LEU A 138 -49.22 1.76 7.79
CA LEU A 138 -49.62 2.12 6.42
C LEU A 138 -50.92 2.94 6.36
N ALA A 139 -51.91 2.59 7.19
CA ALA A 139 -53.20 3.28 7.26
C ALA A 139 -53.10 4.73 7.79
N SER A 140 -52.04 5.06 8.52
CA SER A 140 -51.80 6.39 9.08
C SER A 140 -50.89 7.26 8.20
N TRP A 141 -50.26 6.66 7.17
CA TRP A 141 -49.38 7.38 6.26
C TRP A 141 -50.19 8.11 5.19
N ASN A 142 -49.93 9.41 5.02
CA ASN A 142 -50.69 10.30 4.13
C ASN A 142 -49.96 10.59 2.81
N GLY A 143 -48.78 10.01 2.58
CA GLY A 143 -47.95 10.23 1.40
C GLY A 143 -47.14 11.53 1.39
N THR A 144 -47.22 12.40 2.42
CA THR A 144 -46.46 13.66 2.39
C THR A 144 -44.97 13.43 2.61
N THR A 145 -44.17 13.72 1.59
CA THR A 145 -42.71 13.65 1.64
C THR A 145 -42.14 14.90 2.30
N THR A 146 -41.50 14.75 3.46
CA THR A 146 -40.67 15.82 4.04
C THR A 146 -39.21 15.56 3.70
N THR A 147 -38.67 16.28 2.72
CA THR A 147 -37.22 16.32 2.47
C THR A 147 -36.59 17.43 3.30
N TYR A 148 -35.48 17.11 3.96
CA TYR A 148 -34.68 18.10 4.68
C TYR A 148 -34.12 19.12 3.67
N SER A 149 -34.38 20.41 3.90
CA SER A 149 -33.96 21.54 3.04
C SER A 149 -34.28 21.45 1.53
N GLY A 150 -35.07 20.47 1.09
CA GLY A 150 -35.37 20.23 -0.33
C GLY A 150 -34.33 19.42 -1.11
N GLU A 151 -33.29 18.88 -0.47
CA GLU A 151 -32.18 18.16 -1.14
C GLU A 151 -32.01 16.74 -0.55
N PRO A 152 -31.75 15.71 -1.38
CA PRO A 152 -31.47 14.35 -0.90
C PRO A 152 -30.06 14.23 -0.31
N PHE A 153 -29.91 13.54 0.82
CA PHE A 153 -28.62 13.41 1.51
C PHE A 153 -28.24 11.97 1.91
N LEU A 154 -29.18 11.03 1.90
CA LEU A 154 -28.97 9.68 2.43
C LEU A 154 -28.11 8.85 1.45
N ARG A 155 -26.93 8.43 1.89
CA ARG A 155 -25.91 7.68 1.12
C ARG A 155 -25.42 6.49 1.94
N ALA A 156 -24.66 5.59 1.32
CA ALA A 156 -24.09 4.42 1.99
C ALA A 156 -23.06 4.75 3.09
N MET A 157 -22.37 5.89 2.96
CA MET A 157 -21.48 6.40 4.00
C MET A 157 -22.27 7.24 5.02
N GLY A 158 -22.06 6.94 6.31
CA GLY A 158 -22.48 7.83 7.38
C GLY A 158 -21.47 8.97 7.58
N PRO A 159 -21.85 10.05 8.26
CA PRO A 159 -20.93 11.15 8.58
C PRO A 159 -19.75 10.64 9.40
N GLY A 160 -18.57 10.53 8.79
CA GLY A 160 -17.34 10.07 9.44
C GLY A 160 -17.27 8.56 9.76
N ASP A 161 -18.18 7.73 9.24
CA ASP A 161 -18.17 6.28 9.47
C ASP A 161 -18.55 5.49 8.20
N ALA A 162 -17.62 4.65 7.74
CA ALA A 162 -17.79 3.81 6.56
C ALA A 162 -18.67 2.58 6.77
N THR A 163 -18.84 2.15 8.02
CA THR A 163 -19.66 0.98 8.37
C THR A 163 -21.12 1.33 8.64
N TYR A 164 -21.48 2.62 8.55
CA TYR A 164 -22.73 3.17 9.06
C TYR A 164 -23.96 2.36 8.64
N VAL A 165 -24.11 2.05 7.35
CA VAL A 165 -25.26 1.29 6.81
C VAL A 165 -25.21 -0.22 7.07
N ALA A 166 -24.05 -0.75 7.46
CA ALA A 166 -23.90 -2.17 7.79
C ALA A 166 -24.33 -2.48 9.23
N ILE A 167 -24.39 -1.48 10.12
CA ILE A 167 -24.67 -1.66 11.55
C ILE A 167 -26.15 -1.46 11.87
N TYR A 168 -26.78 -2.47 12.47
CA TYR A 168 -28.20 -2.44 12.85
C TYR A 168 -28.54 -1.26 13.77
N ASP A 169 -27.70 -1.01 14.77
CA ASP A 169 -27.93 0.08 15.75
C ASP A 169 -27.92 1.47 15.12
N ASN A 170 -27.28 1.65 13.97
CA ASN A 170 -27.27 2.91 13.23
C ASN A 170 -28.52 3.06 12.33
N MET A 171 -29.16 1.94 11.96
CA MET A 171 -30.09 1.87 10.82
C MET A 171 -31.57 1.74 11.17
N THR A 172 -31.96 1.72 12.45
CA THR A 172 -33.39 1.58 12.82
C THR A 172 -34.26 2.65 12.16
N ASN A 173 -35.31 2.23 11.43
CA ASN A 173 -36.20 3.04 10.58
C ASN A 173 -35.51 3.75 9.39
N VAL A 174 -34.32 3.30 9.00
CA VAL A 174 -33.57 3.74 7.81
C VAL A 174 -33.36 2.56 6.86
N LEU A 175 -32.57 1.56 7.25
CA LEU A 175 -32.37 0.27 6.57
C LEU A 175 -32.57 -0.94 7.50
N ALA A 176 -33.14 -0.70 8.68
CA ALA A 176 -33.47 -1.71 9.66
C ALA A 176 -34.85 -1.45 10.27
N PHE A 177 -35.49 -2.49 10.79
CA PHE A 177 -36.81 -2.40 11.41
C PHE A 177 -36.90 -3.25 12.68
N HIS A 178 -37.45 -2.67 13.74
CA HIS A 178 -37.74 -3.37 14.99
C HIS A 178 -39.23 -3.65 15.13
N ASP A 179 -39.62 -4.93 15.04
CA ASP A 179 -40.94 -5.40 15.44
C ASP A 179 -40.87 -5.83 16.91
N ASP A 180 -41.53 -5.08 17.79
CA ASP A 180 -41.43 -5.30 19.24
C ASP A 180 -42.15 -6.57 19.74
N MET A 181 -42.99 -7.16 18.88
CA MET A 181 -43.79 -8.36 19.16
C MET A 181 -44.68 -8.28 20.41
N GLN A 182 -44.94 -7.09 20.98
CA GLN A 182 -45.66 -6.95 22.27
C GLN A 182 -47.09 -7.49 22.22
N ASN A 183 -47.74 -7.37 21.06
CA ASN A 183 -49.10 -7.86 20.81
C ASN A 183 -49.13 -9.03 19.82
N ALA A 184 -47.99 -9.67 19.57
CA ALA A 184 -47.87 -10.77 18.63
C ALA A 184 -48.30 -12.09 19.26
N SER A 185 -48.99 -12.93 18.49
CA SER A 185 -49.36 -14.30 18.90
C SER A 185 -48.23 -15.29 18.58
N VAL A 186 -48.25 -16.47 19.22
CA VAL A 186 -47.36 -17.57 18.83
C VAL A 186 -47.75 -18.07 17.44
N GLY A 187 -46.76 -18.34 16.58
CA GLY A 187 -46.98 -18.88 15.23
C GLY A 187 -45.86 -18.52 14.25
N TRP A 188 -46.16 -18.68 12.96
CA TRP A 188 -45.20 -18.47 11.89
C TRP A 188 -45.28 -17.07 11.32
N TYR A 189 -44.12 -16.46 11.16
CA TYR A 189 -43.95 -15.12 10.62
C TYR A 189 -43.04 -15.16 9.40
N SER A 190 -43.35 -14.26 8.47
CA SER A 190 -42.54 -13.97 7.28
C SER A 190 -42.54 -12.45 7.09
N TYR A 191 -41.46 -11.90 6.54
CA TYR A 191 -41.31 -10.48 6.30
C TYR A 191 -40.89 -10.21 4.86
N SER A 192 -41.53 -9.23 4.23
CA SER A 192 -41.09 -8.69 2.94
C SER A 192 -40.82 -7.20 3.06
N VAL A 193 -39.74 -6.75 2.44
CA VAL A 193 -39.34 -5.33 2.40
C VAL A 193 -39.32 -4.88 0.95
N CYS A 194 -39.93 -3.73 0.65
CA CYS A 194 -39.88 -3.10 -0.66
C CYS A 194 -39.51 -1.62 -0.55
N GLY A 195 -38.50 -1.15 -1.28
CA GLY A 195 -37.96 0.20 -1.20
C GLY A 195 -37.98 0.96 -2.52
N TRP A 196 -38.18 2.28 -2.47
CA TRP A 196 -38.19 3.17 -3.63
C TRP A 196 -37.69 4.58 -3.28
N TYR A 197 -37.41 5.38 -4.31
CA TYR A 197 -37.07 6.78 -4.17
C TYR A 197 -38.35 7.63 -4.15
N SER A 198 -38.51 8.49 -3.13
CA SER A 198 -39.64 9.42 -3.06
C SER A 198 -39.68 10.39 -4.25
N THR A 199 -38.50 10.73 -4.77
CA THR A 199 -38.30 11.58 -5.94
C THR A 199 -37.67 10.73 -7.04
N PRO A 200 -38.41 10.42 -8.12
CA PRO A 200 -37.91 9.57 -9.20
C PRO A 200 -36.58 10.02 -9.83
N ALA A 201 -36.32 11.33 -9.91
CA ALA A 201 -35.12 11.87 -10.52
C ALA A 201 -33.84 11.70 -9.69
N ASP A 202 -33.95 11.26 -8.43
CA ASP A 202 -32.82 10.97 -7.54
C ASP A 202 -32.36 9.50 -7.66
N ASP A 203 -33.13 8.66 -8.37
CA ASP A 203 -32.79 7.28 -8.68
C ASP A 203 -31.60 7.22 -9.65
N GLN A 204 -30.63 6.36 -9.37
CA GLN A 204 -29.45 6.22 -10.21
C GLN A 204 -29.80 5.70 -11.61
N LEU A 205 -30.86 4.89 -11.73
CA LEU A 205 -31.35 4.37 -13.00
C LEU A 205 -31.95 5.47 -13.89
N PHE A 206 -32.35 6.61 -13.32
CA PHE A 206 -32.84 7.76 -14.09
C PHE A 206 -31.70 8.44 -14.87
N GLY A 207 -30.45 8.38 -14.39
CA GLY A 207 -29.27 8.88 -15.11
C GLY A 207 -29.10 10.40 -15.10
N LYS A 208 -29.60 11.09 -14.07
CA LYS A 208 -29.48 12.55 -13.96
C LYS A 208 -28.02 12.97 -13.75
N THR A 209 -27.52 13.84 -14.62
CA THR A 209 -26.21 14.49 -14.48
C THR A 209 -26.34 16.00 -14.72
N GLU A 210 -25.28 16.78 -14.46
CA GLU A 210 -25.28 18.22 -14.79
C GLU A 210 -25.48 18.46 -16.30
N SER A 211 -24.94 17.58 -17.14
CA SER A 211 -25.11 17.62 -18.59
C SER A 211 -26.44 17.05 -19.09
N SER A 212 -27.06 16.13 -18.32
CA SER A 212 -28.31 15.44 -18.67
C SER A 212 -29.32 15.56 -17.51
N PRO A 213 -29.96 16.74 -17.31
CA PRO A 213 -30.87 16.97 -16.19
C PRO A 213 -32.19 16.20 -16.29
N ASP A 214 -32.59 15.79 -17.50
CA ASP A 214 -33.82 15.03 -17.77
C ASP A 214 -33.60 13.50 -17.76
N GLY A 215 -32.41 13.05 -17.33
CA GLY A 215 -32.04 11.63 -17.30
C GLY A 215 -31.65 11.06 -18.66
N PHE A 216 -31.70 9.73 -18.81
CA PHE A 216 -31.43 9.08 -20.09
C PHE A 216 -32.56 9.36 -21.11
N THR A 217 -32.17 9.53 -22.37
CA THR A 217 -33.07 9.82 -23.50
C THR A 217 -32.98 8.77 -24.60
N THR A 218 -31.96 7.92 -24.56
CA THR A 218 -31.74 6.82 -25.52
C THR A 218 -31.53 5.49 -24.80
N GLU A 219 -31.73 4.39 -25.52
CA GLU A 219 -31.44 3.04 -25.02
C GLU A 219 -29.95 2.82 -24.73
N GLN A 220 -29.06 3.42 -25.53
CA GLN A 220 -27.62 3.32 -25.32
C GLN A 220 -27.21 3.94 -23.98
N GLU A 221 -27.71 5.13 -23.65
CA GLU A 221 -27.46 5.78 -22.36
C GLU A 221 -27.97 4.91 -21.19
N TRP A 222 -29.12 4.24 -21.36
CA TRP A 222 -29.65 3.32 -20.35
C TRP A 222 -28.75 2.07 -20.18
N GLN A 223 -28.25 1.50 -21.27
CA GLN A 223 -27.31 0.36 -21.23
C GLN A 223 -25.98 0.75 -20.55
N GLU A 224 -25.48 1.96 -20.79
CA GLU A 224 -24.30 2.50 -20.11
C GLU A 224 -24.53 2.63 -18.60
N ILE A 225 -25.72 3.08 -18.18
CA ILE A 225 -26.12 3.13 -16.75
C ILE A 225 -26.19 1.72 -16.15
N MET A 226 -26.85 0.77 -16.80
CA MET A 226 -26.95 -0.63 -16.33
C MET A 226 -25.57 -1.28 -16.19
N THR A 227 -24.69 -1.06 -17.17
CA THR A 227 -23.30 -1.54 -17.14
C THR A 227 -22.53 -0.93 -15.98
N HIS A 228 -22.67 0.38 -15.78
CA HIS A 228 -22.02 1.09 -14.68
C HIS A 228 -22.49 0.61 -13.29
N LEU A 229 -23.78 0.29 -13.16
CA LEU A 229 -24.36 -0.27 -11.94
C LEU A 229 -24.13 -1.78 -11.80
N GLN A 230 -23.50 -2.44 -12.77
CA GLN A 230 -23.32 -3.90 -12.83
C GLN A 230 -24.66 -4.66 -12.72
N TRP A 231 -25.72 -4.15 -13.36
CA TRP A 231 -27.03 -4.80 -13.38
C TRP A 231 -27.32 -5.40 -14.74
N THR A 232 -28.09 -6.50 -14.76
CA THR A 232 -28.52 -7.15 -16.00
C THR A 232 -29.99 -7.53 -15.95
N VAL A 233 -30.61 -7.71 -17.12
CA VAL A 233 -31.93 -8.34 -17.28
C VAL A 233 -31.83 -9.69 -17.99
N GLY A 234 -30.61 -10.18 -18.20
CA GLY A 234 -30.30 -11.38 -18.98
C GLY A 234 -29.81 -11.03 -20.39
N SER A 235 -30.16 -11.88 -21.35
CA SER A 235 -29.84 -11.70 -22.76
C SER A 235 -30.70 -10.63 -23.45
N GLU A 236 -30.34 -10.24 -24.67
CA GLU A 236 -31.17 -9.35 -25.51
C GLU A 236 -32.59 -9.91 -25.72
N ALA A 237 -32.75 -11.24 -25.79
CA ALA A 237 -34.06 -11.87 -25.87
C ALA A 237 -34.87 -11.68 -24.57
N ASP A 238 -34.20 -11.67 -23.42
CA ASP A 238 -34.82 -11.44 -22.11
C ASP A 238 -35.25 -9.99 -21.93
N GLN A 239 -34.45 -9.03 -22.39
CA GLN A 239 -34.83 -7.62 -22.42
C GLN A 239 -36.10 -7.42 -23.27
N ASN A 240 -36.14 -7.98 -24.49
CA ASN A 240 -37.31 -7.90 -25.37
C ASN A 240 -38.57 -8.50 -24.73
N ALA A 241 -38.45 -9.61 -23.99
CA ALA A 241 -39.55 -10.21 -23.26
C ALA A 241 -40.01 -9.30 -22.10
N ALA A 242 -39.05 -8.74 -21.36
CA ALA A 242 -39.30 -7.83 -20.24
C ALA A 242 -40.03 -6.55 -20.69
N GLU A 243 -39.65 -5.98 -21.83
CA GLU A 243 -40.36 -4.84 -22.44
C GLU A 243 -41.81 -5.19 -22.79
N GLN A 244 -42.08 -6.39 -23.31
CA GLN A 244 -43.45 -6.83 -23.62
C GLN A 244 -44.30 -7.00 -22.36
N ASP A 245 -43.74 -7.61 -21.30
CA ASP A 245 -44.40 -7.77 -20.01
C ASP A 245 -44.73 -6.40 -19.39
N TRP A 246 -43.78 -5.47 -19.46
CA TRP A 246 -43.99 -4.08 -19.02
C TRP A 246 -45.13 -3.40 -19.77
N GLN A 247 -45.16 -3.48 -21.11
CA GLN A 247 -46.24 -2.89 -21.91
C GLN A 247 -47.61 -3.52 -21.59
N ALA A 248 -47.65 -4.84 -21.38
CA ALA A 248 -48.88 -5.53 -21.00
C ALA A 248 -49.37 -5.09 -19.60
N TRP A 249 -48.45 -4.96 -18.64
CA TRP A 249 -48.77 -4.47 -17.31
C TRP A 249 -49.24 -3.02 -17.32
N LEU A 250 -48.59 -2.15 -18.12
CA LEU A 250 -48.93 -0.74 -18.27
C LEU A 250 -50.35 -0.53 -18.85
N GLN A 251 -50.79 -1.38 -19.77
CA GLN A 251 -52.16 -1.34 -20.31
C GLN A 251 -53.22 -1.62 -19.23
N GLN A 252 -52.91 -2.49 -18.27
CA GLN A 252 -53.79 -2.85 -17.17
C GLN A 252 -53.71 -1.82 -16.03
N HIS A 253 -52.56 -1.15 -15.87
CA HIS A 253 -52.27 -0.21 -14.80
C HIS A 253 -51.71 1.13 -15.32
N PRO A 254 -52.53 1.99 -15.98
CA PRO A 254 -52.04 3.21 -16.60
C PRO A 254 -51.31 4.14 -15.62
N ILE A 255 -50.16 4.70 -16.01
CA ILE A 255 -49.41 5.68 -15.21
C ILE A 255 -50.24 6.96 -15.00
N THR A 256 -50.24 7.48 -13.77
CA THR A 256 -50.97 8.69 -13.39
C THR A 256 -50.09 9.57 -12.50
N GLY A 257 -49.72 10.77 -12.97
CA GLY A 257 -48.80 11.67 -12.28
C GLY A 257 -47.31 11.42 -12.60
N GLY A 258 -46.42 12.29 -12.10
CA GLY A 258 -44.97 12.23 -12.36
C GLY A 258 -44.47 13.23 -13.42
N PRO A 259 -43.13 13.40 -13.57
CA PRO A 259 -42.54 14.21 -14.64
C PRO A 259 -42.82 13.60 -16.02
N PRO A 260 -42.86 14.41 -17.10
CA PRO A 260 -43.07 13.90 -18.45
C PRO A 260 -41.90 12.99 -18.86
N LEU A 261 -42.22 11.75 -19.23
CA LEU A 261 -41.23 10.75 -19.66
C LEU A 261 -40.93 10.89 -21.17
N THR A 262 -39.66 10.72 -21.53
CA THR A 262 -39.23 10.56 -22.92
C THR A 262 -39.75 9.25 -23.52
N ASP A 263 -39.66 9.08 -24.84
CA ASP A 263 -40.10 7.82 -25.48
C ASP A 263 -39.25 6.62 -25.05
N ALA A 264 -37.93 6.81 -24.83
CA ALA A 264 -37.07 5.78 -24.26
C ALA A 264 -37.50 5.43 -22.81
N GLN A 265 -37.77 6.43 -21.98
CA GLN A 265 -38.21 6.24 -20.59
C GLN A 265 -39.63 5.62 -20.45
N LYS A 266 -40.41 5.54 -21.53
CA LYS A 266 -41.68 4.79 -21.54
C LYS A 266 -41.48 3.30 -21.82
N ASN A 267 -40.38 2.93 -22.47
CA ASN A 267 -40.07 1.56 -22.85
C ASN A 267 -39.10 0.89 -21.86
N LEU A 268 -38.14 1.66 -21.34
CA LEU A 268 -37.10 1.20 -20.42
C LEU A 268 -37.33 1.75 -19.00
N PRO A 269 -36.99 0.98 -17.95
CA PRO A 269 -37.22 1.39 -16.57
C PRO A 269 -36.33 2.59 -16.20
N ALA A 270 -36.95 3.63 -15.67
CA ALA A 270 -36.28 4.83 -15.16
C ALA A 270 -36.37 4.98 -13.63
N GLN A 271 -36.93 3.98 -12.96
CA GLN A 271 -37.11 3.91 -11.51
C GLN A 271 -36.88 2.48 -11.04
N SER A 272 -36.35 2.36 -9.83
CA SER A 272 -35.92 1.12 -9.21
C SER A 272 -36.80 0.80 -8.01
N LEU A 273 -37.30 -0.45 -7.97
CA LEU A 273 -37.92 -1.02 -6.78
C LEU A 273 -36.97 -2.06 -6.16
N CYS A 274 -36.51 -1.77 -4.94
CA CYS A 274 -35.70 -2.69 -4.14
C CYS A 274 -36.62 -3.68 -3.44
N HIS A 275 -36.33 -4.98 -3.42
CA HIS A 275 -37.17 -5.93 -2.71
C HIS A 275 -36.41 -7.11 -2.09
N GLY A 276 -36.89 -7.58 -0.94
CA GLY A 276 -36.38 -8.75 -0.23
C GLY A 276 -37.47 -9.45 0.59
N PHE A 277 -37.32 -10.75 0.82
CA PHE A 277 -38.29 -11.61 1.49
C PHE A 277 -37.59 -12.65 2.37
N ILE A 278 -38.07 -12.81 3.60
CA ILE A 278 -37.60 -13.82 4.55
C ILE A 278 -38.78 -14.56 5.17
N TYR A 279 -38.69 -15.87 5.29
CA TYR A 279 -39.77 -16.73 5.80
C TYR A 279 -39.27 -17.75 6.83
N LYS A 280 -40.16 -18.55 7.42
CA LYS A 280 -39.87 -19.54 8.50
C LYS A 280 -39.44 -18.97 9.86
N LEU A 281 -39.87 -17.76 10.22
CA LEU A 281 -39.64 -17.26 11.57
C LEU A 281 -40.69 -17.84 12.53
N ASP A 282 -40.28 -18.77 13.40
CA ASP A 282 -41.15 -19.42 14.39
C ASP A 282 -41.13 -18.66 15.73
N TRP A 283 -42.04 -17.71 15.93
CA TRP A 283 -42.09 -16.93 17.17
C TRP A 283 -42.92 -17.66 18.24
N GLN A 284 -42.27 -17.99 19.36
CA GLN A 284 -42.83 -18.76 20.48
C GLN A 284 -43.00 -17.89 21.75
N GLY A 285 -42.86 -16.57 21.64
CA GLY A 285 -43.03 -15.60 22.72
C GLY A 285 -41.72 -15.14 23.38
N PHE A 286 -41.84 -14.18 24.31
CA PHE A 286 -40.69 -13.47 24.89
C PHE A 286 -39.81 -14.30 25.82
N ASN A 287 -40.32 -15.36 26.42
CA ASN A 287 -39.57 -16.17 27.38
C ASN A 287 -38.73 -17.26 26.70
N GLN A 288 -38.77 -17.35 25.38
CA GLN A 288 -38.06 -18.36 24.61
C GLN A 288 -36.60 -17.95 24.34
N PHE A 289 -35.71 -18.94 24.22
CA PHE A 289 -34.40 -18.75 23.61
C PHE A 289 -34.52 -19.10 22.12
N TYR A 290 -34.21 -18.14 21.25
CA TYR A 290 -34.14 -18.36 19.82
C TYR A 290 -32.73 -18.80 19.40
N PRO A 291 -32.59 -19.68 18.39
CA PRO A 291 -31.28 -20.11 17.91
C PRO A 291 -30.36 -18.94 17.52
N ILE A 292 -29.07 -19.08 17.83
CA ILE A 292 -27.98 -18.20 17.37
C ILE A 292 -27.15 -18.94 16.32
N ASN A 293 -26.34 -18.21 15.54
CA ASN A 293 -25.48 -18.84 14.54
C ASN A 293 -24.53 -19.85 15.20
N ALA A 294 -24.28 -20.98 14.56
CA ALA A 294 -23.46 -22.05 15.12
C ALA A 294 -22.02 -21.59 15.44
N ILE A 295 -21.47 -20.67 14.66
CA ILE A 295 -20.11 -20.16 14.89
C ILE A 295 -19.97 -19.47 16.26
N LEU A 296 -21.03 -18.81 16.72
CA LEU A 296 -21.07 -18.11 18.02
C LEU A 296 -20.99 -19.06 19.22
N GLN A 297 -21.16 -20.37 19.00
CA GLN A 297 -21.03 -21.39 20.04
C GLN A 297 -19.55 -21.70 20.36
N GLY A 298 -18.61 -21.26 19.49
CA GLY A 298 -17.17 -21.33 19.75
C GLY A 298 -16.56 -22.73 19.63
N GLU A 299 -17.23 -23.67 18.95
CA GLU A 299 -16.74 -25.05 18.76
C GLU A 299 -15.48 -25.12 17.86
N HIS A 300 -15.34 -24.17 16.92
CA HIS A 300 -14.21 -24.02 16.01
C HIS A 300 -13.75 -22.55 15.97
N PRO A 301 -12.88 -22.11 16.90
CA PRO A 301 -12.41 -20.72 16.89
C PRO A 301 -11.54 -20.45 15.64
N PRO A 302 -11.54 -19.20 15.13
CA PRO A 302 -10.72 -18.86 13.97
C PRO A 302 -9.24 -18.98 14.30
N ALA A 303 -8.44 -19.37 13.30
CA ALA A 303 -6.98 -19.31 13.37
C ALA A 303 -6.53 -17.84 13.26
N VAL A 304 -5.47 -17.48 13.97
CA VAL A 304 -4.92 -16.12 13.99
C VAL A 304 -3.49 -16.15 13.47
N ALA A 305 -3.22 -15.40 12.41
CA ALA A 305 -1.88 -15.15 11.93
C ALA A 305 -1.55 -13.66 11.97
N ILE A 306 -0.26 -13.32 12.02
CA ILE A 306 0.21 -11.94 12.09
C ILE A 306 1.48 -11.76 11.25
N GLY A 307 1.53 -10.66 10.50
CA GLY A 307 2.67 -10.28 9.65
C GLY A 307 2.83 -8.77 9.53
N ALA A 308 3.93 -8.34 8.91
CA ALA A 308 4.20 -6.92 8.71
C ALA A 308 3.21 -6.25 7.76
N ASN A 309 2.62 -7.05 6.86
CA ASN A 309 1.56 -6.67 5.94
C ASN A 309 0.64 -7.88 5.69
N GLY A 310 -0.41 -7.70 4.89
CA GLY A 310 -1.37 -8.76 4.55
C GLY A 310 -0.73 -9.99 3.89
N PRO A 311 0.12 -9.81 2.85
CA PRO A 311 0.82 -10.92 2.19
C PRO A 311 1.69 -11.76 3.13
N GLU A 312 2.47 -11.14 4.02
CA GLU A 312 3.26 -11.88 5.01
C GLU A 312 2.40 -12.70 5.98
N ALA A 313 1.29 -12.13 6.47
CA ALA A 313 0.36 -12.85 7.36
C ALA A 313 -0.30 -14.04 6.66
N MET A 314 -0.69 -13.86 5.38
CA MET A 314 -1.28 -14.90 4.53
C MET A 314 -0.28 -16.01 4.21
N ALA A 315 0.96 -15.66 3.81
CA ALA A 315 2.01 -16.63 3.53
C ALA A 315 2.36 -17.47 4.77
N ALA A 316 2.44 -16.85 5.94
CA ALA A 316 2.68 -17.54 7.21
C ALA A 316 1.53 -18.51 7.56
N TRP A 317 0.28 -18.07 7.41
CA TRP A 317 -0.89 -18.93 7.64
C TRP A 317 -0.96 -20.09 6.65
N LEU A 318 -0.75 -19.85 5.35
CA LEU A 318 -0.74 -20.89 4.32
C LEU A 318 0.36 -21.92 4.56
N ALA A 319 1.57 -21.49 4.92
CA ALA A 319 2.69 -22.36 5.24
C ALA A 319 2.40 -23.27 6.45
N ASP A 320 1.74 -22.73 7.48
CA ASP A 320 1.28 -23.50 8.65
C ASP A 320 0.15 -24.48 8.27
N ALA A 321 -0.83 -24.02 7.47
CA ALA A 321 -1.98 -24.83 7.04
C ALA A 321 -1.57 -26.07 6.22
N ILE A 322 -0.45 -26.01 5.48
CA ILE A 322 0.10 -27.13 4.72
C ILE A 322 1.24 -27.88 5.43
N ASP A 323 1.56 -27.53 6.69
CA ASP A 323 2.66 -28.09 7.49
C ASP A 323 4.04 -27.99 6.79
N ALA A 324 4.32 -26.85 6.14
CA ALA A 324 5.56 -26.58 5.43
C ALA A 324 6.12 -25.18 5.73
N PRO A 325 6.78 -24.97 6.89
CA PRO A 325 7.28 -23.64 7.30
C PRO A 325 8.32 -23.04 6.34
N ASP A 326 9.07 -23.89 5.63
CA ASP A 326 10.05 -23.43 4.63
C ASP A 326 9.39 -22.85 3.37
N ALA A 327 8.08 -23.06 3.17
CA ALA A 327 7.34 -22.55 2.02
C ALA A 327 6.96 -21.07 2.12
N GLU A 328 7.05 -20.44 3.30
CA GLU A 328 6.61 -19.05 3.51
C GLU A 328 7.25 -18.06 2.52
N ASP A 329 8.57 -18.12 2.34
CA ASP A 329 9.27 -17.17 1.45
C ASP A 329 8.86 -17.36 -0.01
N LEU A 330 8.61 -18.60 -0.43
CA LEU A 330 8.16 -18.91 -1.78
C LEU A 330 6.72 -18.45 -2.01
N LEU A 331 5.84 -18.65 -1.02
CA LEU A 331 4.46 -18.17 -1.05
C LEU A 331 4.41 -16.64 -1.07
N LEU A 332 5.24 -15.98 -0.26
CA LEU A 332 5.39 -14.52 -0.28
C LEU A 332 5.94 -14.03 -1.62
N ALA A 333 6.98 -14.70 -2.16
CA ALA A 333 7.53 -14.37 -3.47
C ALA A 333 6.51 -14.56 -4.60
N PHE A 334 5.62 -15.54 -4.50
CA PHE A 334 4.51 -15.70 -5.44
C PHE A 334 3.49 -14.57 -5.30
N GLN A 335 3.10 -14.25 -4.06
CA GLN A 335 2.14 -13.19 -3.78
C GLN A 335 2.63 -11.80 -4.15
N GLU A 336 3.93 -11.54 -4.21
CA GLU A 336 4.50 -10.22 -4.53
C GLU A 336 5.13 -10.16 -5.95
N ASP A 337 4.84 -11.13 -6.83
CA ASP A 337 5.38 -11.21 -8.20
C ASP A 337 6.93 -11.27 -8.25
N MET A 338 7.53 -11.88 -7.22
CA MET A 338 8.97 -11.93 -6.95
C MET A 338 9.58 -13.34 -7.02
N VAL A 339 8.87 -14.33 -7.57
CA VAL A 339 9.34 -15.74 -7.66
C VAL A 339 10.70 -15.85 -8.35
N PHE A 340 10.91 -15.10 -9.43
CA PHE A 340 12.18 -15.13 -10.16
C PHE A 340 13.30 -14.41 -9.40
N ASP A 341 12.98 -13.35 -8.66
CA ASP A 341 13.95 -12.70 -7.78
C ASP A 341 14.38 -13.66 -6.67
N TYR A 342 13.44 -14.37 -6.04
CA TYR A 342 13.73 -15.41 -5.05
C TYR A 342 14.64 -16.52 -5.62
N ALA A 343 14.35 -17.01 -6.82
CA ALA A 343 15.11 -18.09 -7.44
C ALA A 343 16.51 -17.68 -7.94
N SER A 344 16.67 -16.44 -8.43
CA SER A 344 17.91 -15.97 -9.05
C SER A 344 18.83 -15.21 -8.09
N ASN A 345 18.25 -14.43 -7.17
CA ASN A 345 18.97 -13.56 -6.26
C ASN A 345 18.19 -13.31 -4.96
N GLN A 346 18.46 -14.14 -3.95
CA GLN A 346 17.84 -14.03 -2.62
C GLN A 346 17.96 -12.62 -2.00
N ARG A 347 19.04 -11.87 -2.25
CA ARG A 347 19.19 -10.50 -1.75
C ARG A 347 18.20 -9.52 -2.34
N THR A 348 17.87 -9.68 -3.62
CA THR A 348 16.84 -8.86 -4.27
C THR A 348 15.47 -9.15 -3.67
N PHE A 349 15.18 -10.43 -3.39
CA PHE A 349 13.97 -10.82 -2.68
C PHE A 349 13.89 -10.21 -1.26
N GLU A 350 14.97 -10.31 -0.46
CA GLU A 350 15.04 -9.77 0.90
C GLU A 350 14.83 -8.25 0.92
N THR A 351 15.48 -7.50 0.01
CA THR A 351 15.39 -6.04 -0.05
C THR A 351 14.02 -5.54 -0.51
N LYS A 352 13.40 -6.18 -1.50
CA LYS A 352 12.04 -5.85 -1.94
C LYS A 352 11.00 -6.22 -0.88
N SER A 353 11.12 -7.39 -0.24
CA SER A 353 10.22 -7.81 0.83
C SER A 353 10.33 -6.89 2.05
N HIS A 354 11.54 -6.43 2.39
CA HIS A 354 11.73 -5.41 3.42
C HIS A 354 11.07 -4.08 3.05
N ALA A 355 11.22 -3.61 1.80
CA ALA A 355 10.58 -2.38 1.32
C ALA A 355 9.04 -2.45 1.39
N ALA A 356 8.44 -3.61 1.13
CA ALA A 356 6.99 -3.82 1.22
C ALA A 356 6.41 -3.67 2.65
N ARG A 357 7.25 -3.52 3.68
CA ARG A 357 6.86 -3.27 5.08
C ARG A 357 6.71 -1.80 5.41
N PHE A 358 6.95 -0.91 4.45
CA PHE A 358 6.92 0.53 4.62
C PHE A 358 5.77 1.16 3.84
N GLY A 359 5.13 2.15 4.44
CA GLY A 359 4.19 3.04 3.78
C GLY A 359 4.92 4.32 3.40
N SER A 360 4.60 4.87 2.23
CA SER A 360 5.29 6.04 1.68
C SER A 360 4.38 7.26 1.60
N THR A 361 4.83 8.42 2.09
CA THR A 361 4.18 9.71 1.96
C THR A 361 4.98 10.61 0.99
N SER A 362 4.29 11.44 0.20
CA SER A 362 4.98 12.34 -0.75
C SER A 362 5.79 13.41 -0.01
N ALA A 363 7.03 13.64 -0.44
CA ALA A 363 7.89 14.73 0.03
C ALA A 363 7.96 15.90 -0.97
N GLY A 364 6.94 16.01 -1.83
CA GLY A 364 6.83 17.01 -2.88
C GLY A 364 7.62 16.70 -4.15
N ASP A 365 7.75 17.72 -4.99
CA ASP A 365 8.26 17.59 -6.35
C ASP A 365 9.67 18.19 -6.52
N ARG A 366 10.36 17.77 -7.58
CA ARG A 366 11.55 18.42 -8.15
C ARG A 366 11.37 18.62 -9.65
N TRP A 367 11.91 19.70 -10.19
CA TRP A 367 11.84 20.02 -11.61
C TRP A 367 13.00 19.39 -12.38
N VAL A 368 12.69 18.75 -13.49
CA VAL A 368 13.64 18.02 -14.34
C VAL A 368 13.49 18.48 -15.79
N VAL A 369 14.63 18.76 -16.42
CA VAL A 369 14.72 19.03 -17.86
C VAL A 369 15.11 17.74 -18.56
N TYR A 370 14.40 17.39 -19.63
CA TYR A 370 14.64 16.15 -20.37
C TYR A 370 14.47 16.34 -21.88
N GLN A 371 15.03 15.40 -22.65
CA GLN A 371 14.86 15.32 -24.10
C GLN A 371 13.61 14.50 -24.46
N GLU A 372 12.81 15.00 -25.40
CA GLU A 372 11.64 14.29 -25.93
C GLU A 372 12.08 13.14 -26.85
N GLN A 373 11.63 11.91 -26.57
CA GLN A 373 11.83 10.76 -27.46
C GLN A 373 10.72 10.68 -28.52
N THR A 374 11.02 10.14 -29.70
CA THR A 374 10.13 10.10 -30.87
C THR A 374 8.86 9.24 -30.72
N THR A 375 8.74 8.48 -29.64
CA THR A 375 7.55 7.68 -29.28
C THR A 375 6.98 8.26 -28.00
N GLU A 376 5.81 8.90 -28.08
CA GLU A 376 5.13 9.46 -26.90
C GLU A 376 4.75 8.36 -25.91
N PRO A 377 5.12 8.49 -24.62
CA PRO A 377 4.33 7.92 -23.54
C PRO A 377 3.05 8.74 -23.41
N SER A 378 1.90 8.09 -23.35
CA SER A 378 0.56 8.73 -23.37
C SER A 378 0.26 9.67 -22.19
N ASN A 379 1.14 9.76 -21.18
CA ASN A 379 0.84 10.42 -19.89
C ASN A 379 1.82 11.53 -19.46
N GLY A 380 2.71 12.02 -20.35
CA GLY A 380 3.64 13.12 -19.99
C GLY A 380 4.76 12.72 -19.00
N GLU A 381 5.01 11.42 -18.82
CA GLU A 381 6.07 10.89 -17.98
C GLU A 381 7.47 11.20 -18.53
N ILE A 382 8.43 11.40 -17.63
CA ILE A 382 9.84 11.63 -17.99
C ILE A 382 10.45 10.29 -18.46
N PRO A 383 10.95 10.18 -19.71
CA PRO A 383 11.54 8.93 -20.19
C PRO A 383 12.74 8.50 -19.35
N SER A 384 12.79 7.21 -18.99
CA SER A 384 13.90 6.65 -18.22
C SER A 384 15.24 6.86 -18.93
N GLY A 385 16.21 7.44 -18.22
CA GLY A 385 17.55 7.72 -18.75
C GLY A 385 17.69 9.02 -19.57
N ALA A 386 16.63 9.80 -19.79
CA ALA A 386 16.66 11.06 -20.53
C ALA A 386 16.92 12.31 -19.66
N THR A 387 17.46 12.13 -18.45
CA THR A 387 17.59 13.16 -17.41
C THR A 387 18.96 13.85 -17.36
N SER A 388 19.86 13.57 -18.30
CA SER A 388 21.17 14.22 -18.42
C SER A 388 21.20 15.04 -19.71
N VAL A 389 21.32 16.35 -19.59
CA VAL A 389 21.20 17.28 -20.72
C VAL A 389 22.34 18.31 -20.68
N PRO A 390 23.00 18.57 -21.82
CA PRO A 390 24.00 19.64 -21.90
C PRO A 390 23.30 21.01 -21.94
N LEU A 391 23.19 21.67 -20.79
CA LEU A 391 22.68 23.03 -20.67
C LEU A 391 23.82 24.05 -20.62
N ASP A 392 23.54 25.29 -21.02
CA ASP A 392 24.46 26.41 -20.78
C ASP A 392 24.37 26.89 -19.32
N GLN A 393 25.29 27.77 -18.92
CA GLN A 393 25.35 28.26 -17.54
C GLN A 393 24.06 29.00 -17.15
N THR A 394 23.51 29.84 -18.04
CA THR A 394 22.32 30.63 -17.74
C THR A 394 21.07 29.76 -17.50
N THR A 395 20.88 28.74 -18.32
CA THR A 395 19.77 27.80 -18.16
C THR A 395 19.98 26.88 -16.96
N THR A 396 21.23 26.47 -16.70
CA THR A 396 21.60 25.70 -15.50
C THR A 396 21.29 26.48 -14.23
N ASP A 397 21.73 27.74 -14.13
CA ASP A 397 21.46 28.60 -12.97
C ASP A 397 19.96 28.81 -12.75
N ALA A 398 19.19 28.93 -13.84
CA ALA A 398 17.74 29.07 -13.77
C ALA A 398 17.05 27.80 -13.25
N LEU A 399 17.49 26.61 -13.69
CA LEU A 399 16.99 25.33 -13.19
C LEU A 399 17.40 25.09 -11.74
N THR A 400 18.65 25.36 -11.38
CA THR A 400 19.14 25.25 -9.99
C THR A 400 18.31 26.14 -9.08
N ARG A 401 18.08 27.41 -9.44
CA ARG A 401 17.24 28.34 -8.67
C ARG A 401 15.78 27.88 -8.54
N LEU A 402 15.20 27.35 -9.62
CA LEU A 402 13.85 26.77 -9.60
C LEU A 402 13.76 25.61 -8.61
N ASN A 403 14.72 24.68 -8.66
CA ASN A 403 14.77 23.55 -7.75
C ASN A 403 15.04 23.96 -6.29
N THR A 404 15.89 24.97 -6.05
CA THR A 404 16.07 25.54 -4.71
C THR A 404 14.76 26.14 -4.17
N THR A 405 14.04 26.92 -4.99
CA THR A 405 12.75 27.52 -4.61
C THR A 405 11.70 26.44 -4.36
N GLN A 406 11.66 25.40 -5.19
CA GLN A 406 10.76 24.25 -5.02
C GLN A 406 11.07 23.48 -3.73
N ALA A 407 12.35 23.25 -3.41
CA ALA A 407 12.75 22.58 -2.17
C ALA A 407 12.31 23.39 -0.93
N THR A 408 12.46 24.72 -0.96
CA THR A 408 11.94 25.59 0.12
C THR A 408 10.42 25.53 0.22
N LEU A 409 9.69 25.50 -0.91
CA LEU A 409 8.24 25.35 -0.91
C LEU A 409 7.79 24.01 -0.31
N ASN A 410 8.48 22.92 -0.62
CA ASN A 410 8.19 21.60 -0.06
C ASN A 410 8.39 21.62 1.47
N GLN A 411 9.53 22.14 1.95
CA GLN A 411 9.81 22.29 3.38
C GLN A 411 8.79 23.20 4.10
N ASP A 412 8.37 24.31 3.47
CA ASP A 412 7.36 25.20 4.03
C ASP A 412 5.97 24.52 4.12
N ARG A 413 5.64 23.61 3.19
CA ARG A 413 4.40 22.81 3.21
C ARG A 413 4.42 21.76 4.33
N GLU A 414 5.52 21.02 4.48
CA GLU A 414 5.73 20.05 5.56
C GLU A 414 5.62 20.73 6.94
N MET A 415 6.29 21.87 7.10
CA MET A 415 6.22 22.69 8.31
C MET A 415 4.80 23.21 8.57
N LEU A 416 4.09 23.68 7.53
CA LEU A 416 2.70 24.14 7.67
C LEU A 416 1.78 23.03 8.16
N ALA A 417 1.88 21.81 7.60
CA ALA A 417 1.08 20.66 8.02
C ALA A 417 1.31 20.32 9.50
N SER A 418 2.57 20.24 9.92
CA SER A 418 2.95 20.00 11.33
C SER A 418 2.44 21.08 12.29
N LEU A 419 2.51 22.35 11.90
CA LEU A 419 2.02 23.47 12.69
C LEU A 419 0.49 23.49 12.76
N LYS A 420 -0.20 23.17 11.67
CA LYS A 420 -1.66 23.03 11.66
C LYS A 420 -2.11 21.93 12.60
N TRP A 421 -1.49 20.75 12.55
CA TRP A 421 -1.78 19.67 13.49
C TRP A 421 -1.54 20.07 14.94
N SER A 422 -0.41 20.73 15.23
CA SER A 422 -0.11 21.21 16.60
C SER A 422 -1.14 22.23 17.08
N LEU A 423 -1.61 23.13 16.20
CA LEU A 423 -2.62 24.13 16.52
C LEU A 423 -3.99 23.49 16.73
N TYR A 424 -4.36 22.52 15.87
CA TYR A 424 -5.55 21.70 16.03
C TYR A 424 -5.55 20.99 17.38
N ALA A 425 -4.46 20.30 17.73
CA ALA A 425 -4.31 19.64 19.02
C ALA A 425 -4.45 20.61 20.20
N ALA A 426 -3.93 21.83 20.10
CA ALA A 426 -4.08 22.85 21.14
C ALA A 426 -5.55 23.33 21.29
N TYR A 427 -6.27 23.54 20.19
CA TYR A 427 -7.70 23.86 20.22
C TYR A 427 -8.55 22.71 20.74
N TRP A 428 -8.24 21.48 20.35
CA TRP A 428 -8.87 20.30 20.92
C TRP A 428 -8.67 20.26 22.43
N LYS A 429 -7.44 20.48 22.92
CA LYS A 429 -7.13 20.55 24.37
C LYS A 429 -7.89 21.69 25.07
N LEU A 430 -8.09 22.83 24.40
CA LEU A 430 -8.90 23.94 24.92
C LEU A 430 -10.36 23.55 25.13
N ALA A 431 -10.93 22.74 24.23
CA ALA A 431 -12.30 22.24 24.36
C ALA A 431 -12.43 21.07 25.35
N ASN A 432 -11.36 20.31 25.62
CA ASN A 432 -11.41 19.02 26.28
C ASN A 432 -10.60 18.90 27.60
N TYR A 433 -10.01 19.98 28.12
CA TYR A 433 -9.18 19.90 29.33
C TYR A 433 -9.98 19.41 30.57
N PRO A 434 -9.35 18.63 31.47
CA PRO A 434 -9.99 18.22 32.71
C PRO A 434 -10.33 19.43 33.60
N LEU A 435 -11.62 19.68 33.85
CA LEU A 435 -12.11 20.84 34.62
C LEU A 435 -11.35 21.09 35.96
N PRO A 436 -11.02 20.07 36.78
CA PRO A 436 -10.27 20.28 38.02
C PRO A 436 -8.86 20.86 37.82
N GLN A 437 -8.23 20.60 36.67
CA GLN A 437 -6.88 21.06 36.33
C GLN A 437 -6.88 22.36 35.51
N GLY A 438 -8.06 22.91 35.19
CA GLY A 438 -8.24 24.12 34.38
C GLY A 438 -7.34 25.31 34.79
N PRO A 439 -7.19 25.67 36.08
CA PRO A 439 -6.34 26.78 36.50
C PRO A 439 -4.85 26.64 36.11
N ILE A 440 -4.38 25.40 35.89
CA ILE A 440 -2.99 25.10 35.50
C ILE A 440 -2.88 24.95 33.99
N LEU A 441 -3.82 24.23 33.36
CA LEU A 441 -3.74 23.86 31.95
C LEU A 441 -4.18 24.99 31.01
N LEU A 442 -5.22 25.75 31.35
CA LEU A 442 -5.75 26.83 30.48
C LEU A 442 -4.68 27.86 30.10
N PRO A 443 -3.84 28.38 31.03
CA PRO A 443 -2.77 29.31 30.66
C PRO A 443 -1.74 28.69 29.70
N LEU A 444 -1.43 27.39 29.85
CA LEU A 444 -0.47 26.69 28.98
C LEU A 444 -1.05 26.47 27.59
N ILE A 445 -2.30 26.04 27.49
CA ILE A 445 -3.03 25.86 26.23
C ILE A 445 -3.14 27.19 25.49
N GLN A 446 -3.57 28.26 26.18
CA GLN A 446 -3.70 29.58 25.56
C GLN A 446 -2.34 30.15 25.12
N LYS A 447 -1.28 29.92 25.90
CA LYS A 447 0.09 30.29 25.52
C LYS A 447 0.50 29.59 24.23
N GLU A 448 0.17 28.31 24.08
CA GLU A 448 0.51 27.54 22.89
C GLU A 448 -0.28 27.99 21.66
N ILE A 449 -1.59 28.21 21.78
CA ILE A 449 -2.42 28.79 20.71
C ILE A 449 -1.86 30.15 20.27
N ASN A 450 -1.58 31.05 21.22
CA ASN A 450 -1.03 32.37 20.93
C ASN A 450 0.34 32.31 20.24
N ARG A 451 1.12 31.24 20.46
CA ARG A 451 2.40 30.99 19.79
C ARG A 451 2.21 30.45 18.37
N LEU A 452 1.29 29.51 18.19
CA LEU A 452 1.09 28.77 16.93
C LEU A 452 0.27 29.53 15.89
N THR A 453 -0.81 30.22 16.28
CA THR A 453 -1.68 30.96 15.34
C THR A 453 -0.91 31.90 14.40
N PRO A 454 0.01 32.78 14.85
CA PRO A 454 0.75 33.63 13.93
C PRO A 454 1.73 32.85 13.05
N LEU A 455 2.27 31.72 13.51
CA LEU A 455 3.18 30.87 12.73
C LEU A 455 2.43 30.19 11.57
N VAL A 456 1.27 29.57 11.85
CA VAL A 456 0.44 28.94 10.80
C VAL A 456 0.05 29.95 9.72
N ASN A 457 -0.40 31.15 10.10
CA ASN A 457 -0.74 32.19 9.13
C ASN A 457 0.47 32.66 8.30
N SER A 458 1.64 32.75 8.93
CA SER A 458 2.89 33.10 8.26
C SER A 458 3.31 32.04 7.23
N TYR A 459 3.34 30.76 7.61
CA TYR A 459 3.68 29.66 6.70
C TYR A 459 2.64 29.46 5.60
N ASN A 460 1.35 29.63 5.88
CA ASN A 460 0.32 29.62 4.85
C ASN A 460 0.55 30.71 3.78
N SER A 461 0.99 31.89 4.22
CA SER A 461 1.37 32.98 3.31
C SER A 461 2.64 32.64 2.52
N LYS A 462 3.66 32.04 3.16
CA LYS A 462 4.88 31.58 2.49
C LYS A 462 4.60 30.53 1.43
N VAL A 463 3.79 29.52 1.73
CA VAL A 463 3.40 28.48 0.77
C VAL A 463 2.69 29.09 -0.44
N THR A 464 1.77 30.03 -0.21
CA THR A 464 1.07 30.74 -1.30
C THR A 464 2.07 31.51 -2.18
N GLN A 465 2.99 32.26 -1.57
CA GLN A 465 3.99 33.05 -2.28
C GLN A 465 5.01 32.15 -3.01
N GLY A 466 5.49 31.10 -2.36
CA GLY A 466 6.44 30.13 -2.92
C GLY A 466 5.85 29.40 -4.12
N SER A 467 4.57 29.00 -4.05
CA SER A 467 3.87 28.40 -5.20
C SER A 467 3.84 29.35 -6.40
N GLN A 468 3.49 30.62 -6.19
CA GLN A 468 3.49 31.63 -7.26
C GLN A 468 4.90 31.88 -7.83
N GLN A 469 5.93 31.87 -6.99
CA GLN A 469 7.32 32.04 -7.43
C GLN A 469 7.81 30.85 -8.25
N VAL A 470 7.49 29.63 -7.84
CA VAL A 470 7.77 28.41 -8.61
C VAL A 470 7.11 28.48 -9.99
N ASP A 471 5.82 28.83 -10.05
CA ASP A 471 5.09 28.91 -11.33
C ASP A 471 5.73 29.94 -12.28
N GLN A 472 6.11 31.11 -11.76
CA GLN A 472 6.80 32.14 -12.53
C GLN A 472 8.18 31.69 -13.04
N GLN A 473 8.98 31.06 -12.17
CA GLN A 473 10.31 30.56 -12.53
C GLN A 473 10.23 29.40 -13.52
N ALA A 474 9.28 28.48 -13.36
CA ALA A 474 9.03 27.38 -14.28
C ALA A 474 8.62 27.90 -15.66
N GLN A 475 7.76 28.91 -15.73
CA GLN A 475 7.38 29.54 -16.99
C GLN A 475 8.56 30.22 -17.68
N ALA A 476 9.37 30.99 -16.93
CA ALA A 476 10.57 31.63 -17.48
C ALA A 476 11.59 30.59 -17.99
N LEU A 477 11.74 29.46 -17.30
CA LEU A 477 12.62 28.39 -17.75
C LEU A 477 12.09 27.71 -19.02
N ARG A 478 10.77 27.49 -19.16
CA ARG A 478 10.17 26.96 -20.40
C ARG A 478 10.49 27.83 -21.61
N GLU A 479 10.53 29.15 -21.45
CA GLU A 479 10.89 30.07 -22.53
C GLU A 479 12.37 29.93 -22.95
N LEU A 480 13.28 29.70 -22.00
CA LEU A 480 14.70 29.43 -22.28
C LEU A 480 14.93 28.07 -22.95
N LEU A 481 14.11 27.06 -22.62
CA LEU A 481 14.24 25.70 -23.14
C LEU A 481 13.62 25.51 -24.53
N ALA A 482 12.62 26.33 -24.91
CA ALA A 482 11.95 26.26 -26.20
C ALA A 482 12.89 26.20 -27.43
N PRO A 483 13.94 27.03 -27.58
CA PRO A 483 14.86 26.94 -28.70
C PRO A 483 15.72 25.66 -28.71
N LEU A 484 15.89 25.02 -27.55
CA LEU A 484 16.69 23.80 -27.40
C LEU A 484 15.88 22.52 -27.65
N LYS A 485 14.56 22.63 -27.85
CA LYS A 485 13.62 21.48 -27.98
C LYS A 485 13.67 20.55 -26.77
N LEU A 486 13.84 21.13 -25.58
CA LEU A 486 13.82 20.42 -24.31
C LEU A 486 12.48 20.65 -23.61
N LYS A 487 12.06 19.66 -22.81
CA LYS A 487 10.82 19.72 -22.02
C LYS A 487 11.16 19.88 -20.54
N LEU A 488 10.20 20.43 -19.79
CA LEU A 488 10.29 20.63 -18.35
C LEU A 488 9.07 19.98 -17.70
N ASN A 489 9.30 19.04 -16.78
CA ASN A 489 8.24 18.43 -15.97
C ASN A 489 8.73 18.18 -14.53
N THR A 490 7.84 17.80 -13.64
CA THR A 490 8.15 17.42 -12.27
C THR A 490 8.40 15.92 -12.13
N GLN A 491 9.21 15.57 -11.14
CA GLN A 491 9.41 14.22 -10.63
C GLN A 491 9.23 14.27 -9.11
N ASN A 492 8.64 13.24 -8.52
CA ASN A 492 8.57 13.14 -7.06
C ASN A 492 9.99 13.12 -6.45
N GLN A 493 10.18 13.84 -5.35
CA GLN A 493 11.35 13.68 -4.48
C GLN A 493 11.35 12.28 -3.84
N PRO A 494 12.49 11.83 -3.27
CA PRO A 494 12.48 10.66 -2.39
C PRO A 494 11.39 10.84 -1.33
N ARG A 495 10.57 9.80 -1.15
CA ARG A 495 9.40 9.85 -0.29
C ARG A 495 9.81 9.79 1.18
N PHE A 496 8.93 10.29 2.04
CA PHE A 496 8.99 9.92 3.44
C PHE A 496 8.45 8.50 3.59
N GLU A 497 9.09 7.71 4.42
CA GLU A 497 8.71 6.31 4.65
C GLU A 497 8.48 6.11 6.15
N GLN A 498 7.46 5.34 6.47
CA GLN A 498 7.13 4.93 7.82
C GLN A 498 6.83 3.44 7.87
N ARG A 499 6.95 2.85 9.05
CA ARG A 499 6.55 1.45 9.24
C ARG A 499 5.04 1.32 9.06
N GLN A 500 4.61 0.33 8.29
CA GLN A 500 3.18 -0.02 8.26
C GLN A 500 2.73 -0.62 9.59
N ASP A 501 1.45 -0.42 9.92
CA ASP A 501 0.81 -1.10 11.05
C ASP A 501 0.82 -2.62 10.81
N PRO A 502 1.17 -3.43 11.82
CA PRO A 502 1.13 -4.89 11.69
C PRO A 502 -0.30 -5.38 11.36
N VAL A 503 -0.40 -6.44 10.55
CA VAL A 503 -1.67 -6.99 10.06
C VAL A 503 -2.01 -8.29 10.77
N ILE A 504 -3.22 -8.38 11.30
CA ILE A 504 -3.79 -9.63 11.82
C ILE A 504 -4.67 -10.26 10.75
N LEU A 505 -4.46 -11.54 10.52
CA LEU A 505 -5.28 -12.40 9.68
C LEU A 505 -6.09 -13.35 10.56
N LEU A 506 -7.40 -13.41 10.31
CA LEU A 506 -8.31 -14.37 10.94
C LEU A 506 -8.84 -15.31 9.87
N ALA A 507 -8.65 -16.62 10.04
CA ALA A 507 -9.19 -17.65 9.16
C ALA A 507 -10.29 -18.46 9.86
N GLY A 508 -11.46 -18.59 9.26
CA GLY A 508 -12.60 -19.30 9.85
C GLY A 508 -13.59 -18.40 10.61
N THR A 509 -13.79 -17.15 10.17
CA THR A 509 -14.75 -16.20 10.76
C THR A 509 -16.18 -16.32 10.23
N ASN A 510 -16.40 -17.16 9.24
CA ASN A 510 -17.60 -17.35 8.43
C ASN A 510 -18.18 -16.03 7.94
N GLN A 511 -17.40 -15.28 7.16
CA GLN A 511 -17.81 -13.98 6.65
C GLN A 511 -19.06 -14.08 5.77
N ASP A 512 -19.98 -13.14 5.96
CA ASP A 512 -21.18 -13.03 5.16
C ASP A 512 -20.87 -12.43 3.78
N THR A 513 -21.37 -13.09 2.73
CA THR A 513 -21.12 -12.72 1.33
C THR A 513 -21.94 -11.50 0.89
N LYS A 514 -22.97 -11.08 1.64
CA LYS A 514 -23.89 -9.99 1.24
C LYS A 514 -23.23 -8.64 0.99
N PHE A 515 -22.05 -8.41 1.57
CA PHE A 515 -21.31 -7.15 1.39
C PHE A 515 -20.46 -7.14 0.13
N ALA A 516 -20.16 -8.32 -0.43
CA ALA A 516 -19.37 -8.44 -1.64
C ALA A 516 -20.14 -7.97 -2.90
N PRO A 517 -19.42 -7.50 -3.93
CA PRO A 517 -19.96 -7.35 -5.27
C PRO A 517 -20.53 -8.68 -5.85
N PRO A 518 -21.44 -8.61 -6.84
CA PRO A 518 -21.77 -9.76 -7.69
C PRO A 518 -20.51 -10.37 -8.32
N GLY A 519 -20.49 -11.68 -8.53
CA GLY A 519 -19.39 -12.44 -9.12
C GLY A 519 -18.34 -12.93 -8.12
N VAL A 520 -18.37 -12.43 -6.88
CA VAL A 520 -17.34 -12.75 -5.87
C VAL A 520 -17.53 -14.14 -5.27
N TYR A 521 -18.78 -14.54 -5.05
CA TYR A 521 -19.12 -15.84 -4.44
C TYR A 521 -20.21 -16.59 -5.22
N ASP A 522 -20.70 -16.01 -6.32
CA ASP A 522 -21.65 -16.57 -7.27
C ASP A 522 -21.07 -16.51 -8.70
N ASP A 523 -21.60 -17.33 -9.60
CA ASP A 523 -21.11 -17.45 -10.99
C ASP A 523 -21.52 -16.26 -11.89
N GLU A 524 -22.15 -15.21 -11.32
CA GLU A 524 -22.72 -14.08 -12.07
C GLU A 524 -22.05 -12.75 -11.69
N ASP A 525 -21.20 -12.21 -12.58
CA ASP A 525 -20.51 -10.91 -12.43
C ASP A 525 -21.45 -9.68 -12.38
N THR A 526 -22.76 -9.88 -12.52
CA THR A 526 -23.77 -8.82 -12.57
C THR A 526 -25.01 -9.20 -11.77
N LEU A 527 -25.69 -8.21 -11.21
CA LEU A 527 -26.91 -8.43 -10.45
C LEU A 527 -28.11 -8.58 -11.39
N PHE A 528 -28.77 -9.74 -11.38
CA PHE A 528 -30.02 -9.93 -12.12
C PHE A 528 -31.16 -9.05 -11.57
N THR A 529 -31.80 -8.31 -12.47
CA THR A 529 -32.94 -7.43 -12.22
C THR A 529 -34.12 -7.76 -13.13
N ARG A 530 -35.32 -7.29 -12.76
CA ARG A 530 -36.58 -7.59 -13.46
C ARG A 530 -37.33 -6.30 -13.78
N PHE A 531 -38.09 -6.31 -14.86
CA PHE A 531 -39.02 -5.22 -15.19
C PHE A 531 -40.32 -5.35 -14.38
N THR A 532 -41.03 -4.24 -14.20
CA THR A 532 -42.42 -4.28 -13.71
C THR A 532 -43.27 -5.16 -14.64
N GLY A 533 -44.11 -6.02 -14.05
CA GLY A 533 -44.89 -7.04 -14.77
C GLY A 533 -44.27 -8.45 -14.72
N GLN A 534 -43.03 -8.59 -14.26
CA GLN A 534 -42.30 -9.86 -14.21
C GLN A 534 -42.27 -10.50 -12.81
N THR A 535 -43.42 -10.61 -12.14
CA THR A 535 -43.57 -11.31 -10.85
C THR A 535 -44.15 -12.71 -11.02
N LEU A 536 -43.99 -13.56 -10.00
CA LEU A 536 -44.69 -14.83 -9.92
C LEU A 536 -46.18 -14.60 -9.66
N SER A 537 -47.03 -14.95 -10.62
CA SER A 537 -48.47 -14.66 -10.62
C SER A 537 -49.36 -15.88 -10.40
N ALA A 538 -48.81 -17.09 -10.54
CA ALA A 538 -49.53 -18.33 -10.29
C ALA A 538 -48.60 -19.52 -10.02
N LEU A 539 -49.15 -20.56 -9.39
CA LEU A 539 -48.49 -21.85 -9.18
C LEU A 539 -49.38 -22.98 -9.73
N THR A 540 -48.82 -23.75 -10.67
CA THR A 540 -49.45 -24.96 -11.23
C THR A 540 -49.02 -26.17 -10.44
N ILE A 541 -50.01 -26.91 -9.96
CA ILE A 541 -49.80 -28.05 -9.06
C ILE A 541 -50.36 -29.29 -9.75
N ASN A 542 -49.45 -30.20 -10.09
CA ASN A 542 -49.76 -31.51 -10.66
C ASN A 542 -49.57 -32.57 -9.56
N TYR A 543 -50.65 -33.02 -8.94
CA TYR A 543 -50.61 -34.03 -7.88
C TYR A 543 -51.19 -35.35 -8.36
N SER A 544 -50.44 -36.44 -8.14
CA SER A 544 -50.91 -37.81 -8.36
C SER A 544 -50.51 -38.68 -7.17
N GLY A 545 -51.46 -38.97 -6.28
CA GLY A 545 -51.23 -39.74 -5.05
C GLY A 545 -52.50 -40.41 -4.56
N ASP A 546 -52.37 -41.64 -4.01
CA ASP A 546 -53.48 -42.44 -3.46
C ASP A 546 -54.73 -42.53 -4.36
N GLY A 547 -54.53 -42.72 -5.67
CA GLY A 547 -55.60 -42.91 -6.66
C GLY A 547 -56.34 -41.63 -7.07
N ILE A 548 -55.89 -40.46 -6.64
CA ILE A 548 -56.40 -39.15 -7.05
C ILE A 548 -55.38 -38.47 -7.95
N THR A 549 -55.87 -37.76 -8.98
CA THR A 549 -55.05 -36.88 -9.82
C THR A 549 -55.74 -35.53 -9.91
N VAL A 550 -55.02 -34.48 -9.51
CA VAL A 550 -55.48 -33.08 -9.63
C VAL A 550 -54.41 -32.27 -10.34
N ASN A 551 -54.83 -31.40 -11.25
CA ASN A 551 -53.97 -30.50 -12.02
C ASN A 551 -54.66 -29.14 -12.05
N GLU A 552 -54.30 -28.28 -11.11
CA GLU A 552 -54.90 -26.95 -11.00
C GLU A 552 -53.80 -25.89 -10.93
N THR A 553 -54.08 -24.75 -11.54
CA THR A 553 -53.27 -23.54 -11.41
C THR A 553 -53.93 -22.61 -10.42
N LEU A 554 -53.23 -22.27 -9.34
CA LEU A 554 -53.66 -21.32 -8.32
C LEU A 554 -53.13 -19.93 -8.63
N SER A 555 -54.01 -18.93 -8.61
CA SER A 555 -53.75 -17.52 -8.91
C SER A 555 -54.41 -16.62 -7.84
N ALA A 556 -54.20 -15.30 -7.88
CA ALA A 556 -54.73 -14.38 -6.88
C ALA A 556 -56.26 -14.49 -6.66
N ASP A 557 -57.01 -14.77 -7.73
CA ASP A 557 -58.48 -14.95 -7.70
C ASP A 557 -58.95 -16.15 -6.86
N ASP A 558 -58.07 -17.11 -6.57
CA ASP A 558 -58.39 -18.28 -5.74
C ASP A 558 -58.29 -17.98 -4.23
N PHE A 559 -57.82 -16.79 -3.84
CA PHE A 559 -57.56 -16.38 -2.46
C PHE A 559 -58.28 -15.09 -2.09
N THR A 560 -59.57 -14.97 -2.45
CA THR A 560 -60.38 -13.77 -2.17
C THR A 560 -60.59 -13.48 -0.68
N ASP A 561 -60.28 -14.44 0.19
CA ASP A 561 -60.38 -14.31 1.64
C ASP A 561 -59.12 -13.72 2.29
N ILE A 562 -58.01 -13.61 1.56
CA ILE A 562 -56.84 -12.84 1.99
C ILE A 562 -57.19 -11.35 1.87
N THR A 563 -57.07 -10.63 2.99
CA THR A 563 -57.25 -9.18 3.00
C THR A 563 -55.93 -8.49 2.69
N TRP A 564 -55.75 -8.03 1.46
CA TRP A 564 -54.59 -7.26 1.06
C TRP A 564 -54.64 -5.83 1.62
N PRO A 565 -53.56 -5.32 2.22
CA PRO A 565 -53.50 -3.95 2.72
C PRO A 565 -53.70 -2.90 1.62
N THR A 566 -54.26 -1.75 1.97
CA THR A 566 -54.44 -0.61 1.04
C THR A 566 -53.74 0.63 1.59
N GLY A 567 -53.03 1.36 0.75
CA GLY A 567 -52.32 2.59 1.11
C GLY A 567 -52.42 3.67 0.05
N VAL A 568 -52.02 4.88 0.40
CA VAL A 568 -51.95 6.03 -0.52
C VAL A 568 -50.49 6.21 -0.96
N GLN A 569 -50.24 6.48 -2.25
CA GLN A 569 -48.89 6.77 -2.79
C GLN A 569 -47.83 5.67 -2.54
N ILE A 570 -48.26 4.40 -2.44
CA ILE A 570 -47.36 3.25 -2.56
C ILE A 570 -47.22 2.85 -4.04
N PRO A 571 -46.11 2.19 -4.45
CA PRO A 571 -45.97 1.65 -5.80
C PRO A 571 -47.14 0.72 -6.15
N LYS A 572 -47.57 0.73 -7.42
CA LYS A 572 -48.74 -0.07 -7.86
C LYS A 572 -48.41 -1.57 -7.91
N GLU A 573 -47.14 -1.89 -8.07
CA GLU A 573 -46.53 -3.20 -8.15
C GLU A 573 -46.59 -3.98 -6.81
N ILE A 574 -46.89 -3.30 -5.69
CA ILE A 574 -46.85 -3.91 -4.35
C ILE A 574 -47.84 -5.07 -4.20
N HIS A 575 -49.01 -5.01 -4.86
CA HIS A 575 -49.98 -6.11 -4.80
C HIS A 575 -49.44 -7.38 -5.49
N ASP A 576 -48.79 -7.23 -6.63
CA ASP A 576 -48.14 -8.34 -7.35
C ASP A 576 -47.01 -8.93 -6.50
N PHE A 577 -46.23 -8.07 -5.85
CA PHE A 577 -45.13 -8.48 -4.96
C PHE A 577 -45.62 -9.23 -3.70
N TRP A 578 -46.71 -8.79 -3.07
CA TRP A 578 -47.29 -9.50 -1.93
C TRP A 578 -47.83 -10.87 -2.31
N PHE A 579 -48.41 -11.00 -3.51
CA PHE A 579 -48.86 -12.31 -3.98
C PHE A 579 -47.68 -13.23 -4.32
N GLU A 580 -46.62 -12.71 -4.95
CA GLU A 580 -45.37 -13.44 -5.19
C GLU A 580 -44.76 -13.96 -3.88
N THR A 581 -44.64 -13.12 -2.85
CA THR A 581 -44.08 -13.56 -1.55
C THR A 581 -44.98 -14.58 -0.84
N PHE A 582 -46.30 -14.47 -0.97
CA PHE A 582 -47.24 -15.50 -0.51
C PHE A 582 -47.03 -16.85 -1.22
N LEU A 583 -46.83 -16.84 -2.55
CA LEU A 583 -46.54 -18.04 -3.33
C LEU A 583 -45.19 -18.67 -2.98
N LEU A 584 -44.20 -17.87 -2.60
CA LEU A 584 -42.86 -18.34 -2.20
C LEU A 584 -42.77 -18.77 -0.73
N ASP A 585 -43.73 -18.37 0.11
CA ASP A 585 -43.73 -18.70 1.54
C ASP A 585 -44.07 -20.19 1.78
N THR A 586 -43.09 -20.96 2.24
CA THR A 586 -43.31 -22.37 2.61
C THR A 586 -44.27 -22.57 3.79
N ASN A 587 -44.51 -21.53 4.60
CA ASN A 587 -45.50 -21.54 5.67
C ASN A 587 -46.93 -21.58 5.11
N SER A 588 -47.15 -21.07 3.89
CA SER A 588 -48.44 -21.06 3.19
C SER A 588 -48.77 -22.36 2.45
N ALA A 589 -47.83 -23.30 2.36
CA ALA A 589 -47.97 -24.51 1.54
C ALA A 589 -49.22 -25.35 1.85
N LEU A 590 -49.61 -25.46 3.12
CA LEU A 590 -50.81 -26.20 3.51
C LEU A 590 -52.10 -25.50 3.05
N LEU A 591 -52.14 -24.17 3.07
CA LEU A 591 -53.27 -23.41 2.54
C LEU A 591 -53.37 -23.55 1.02
N LEU A 592 -52.22 -23.51 0.32
CA LEU A 592 -52.15 -23.78 -1.12
C LEU A 592 -52.68 -25.20 -1.44
N ALA A 593 -52.29 -26.21 -0.66
CA ALA A 593 -52.78 -27.58 -0.83
C ALA A 593 -54.31 -27.68 -0.63
N GLN A 594 -54.84 -27.04 0.42
CA GLN A 594 -56.28 -26.99 0.69
C GLN A 594 -57.05 -26.32 -0.46
N ARG A 595 -56.55 -25.19 -0.98
CA ARG A 595 -57.16 -24.46 -2.11
C ARG A 595 -57.09 -25.24 -3.40
N ASN A 596 -56.01 -25.97 -3.64
CA ASN A 596 -55.87 -26.86 -4.79
C ASN A 596 -56.98 -27.93 -4.82
N PHE A 597 -57.16 -28.66 -3.71
CA PHE A 597 -58.22 -29.67 -3.61
C PHE A 597 -59.62 -29.06 -3.67
N GLN A 598 -59.82 -27.88 -3.06
CA GLN A 598 -61.09 -27.15 -3.12
C GLN A 598 -61.44 -26.75 -4.56
N LYS A 599 -60.47 -26.23 -5.32
CA LYS A 599 -60.64 -25.85 -6.73
C LYS A 599 -60.94 -27.06 -7.62
N ALA A 600 -60.26 -28.17 -7.37
CA ALA A 600 -60.50 -29.45 -8.04
C ALA A 600 -61.82 -30.14 -7.63
N GLY A 601 -62.52 -29.64 -6.60
CA GLY A 601 -63.76 -30.24 -6.08
C GLY A 601 -63.55 -31.58 -5.36
N VAL A 602 -62.37 -31.82 -4.80
CA VAL A 602 -61.98 -33.06 -4.14
C VAL A 602 -61.85 -32.86 -2.62
N THR A 603 -62.31 -33.82 -1.82
CA THR A 603 -62.08 -33.84 -0.37
C THR A 603 -60.91 -34.77 -0.05
N PRO A 604 -59.73 -34.26 0.37
CA PRO A 604 -58.55 -35.08 0.60
C PRO A 604 -58.59 -35.79 1.96
N THR A 605 -57.89 -36.92 2.05
CA THR A 605 -57.51 -37.53 3.34
C THR A 605 -56.34 -36.75 3.98
N PRO A 606 -56.11 -36.87 5.30
CA PRO A 606 -54.96 -36.23 5.95
C PRO A 606 -53.60 -36.61 5.34
N THR A 607 -53.45 -37.86 4.91
CA THR A 607 -52.22 -38.33 4.24
C THR A 607 -52.00 -37.62 2.91
N GLN A 608 -53.03 -37.56 2.06
CA GLN A 608 -52.98 -36.87 0.77
C GLN A 608 -52.72 -35.37 0.93
N LEU A 609 -53.34 -34.74 1.93
CA LEU A 609 -53.13 -33.32 2.21
C LEU A 609 -51.69 -33.03 2.65
N ASN A 610 -51.13 -33.86 3.53
CA ASN A 610 -49.74 -33.72 3.97
C ASN A 610 -48.74 -34.00 2.84
N ASP A 611 -49.01 -35.00 2.00
CA ASP A 611 -48.19 -35.35 0.85
C ASP A 611 -48.16 -34.22 -0.19
N LEU A 612 -49.33 -33.65 -0.52
CA LEU A 612 -49.42 -32.47 -1.39
C LEU A 612 -48.73 -31.25 -0.77
N THR A 613 -48.90 -31.02 0.53
CA THR A 613 -48.21 -29.93 1.23
C THR A 613 -46.69 -30.07 1.10
N ALA A 614 -46.14 -31.26 1.31
CA ALA A 614 -44.71 -31.53 1.16
C ALA A 614 -44.26 -31.37 -0.30
N GLN A 615 -45.09 -31.74 -1.28
CA GLN A 615 -44.82 -31.47 -2.69
C GLN A 615 -44.76 -29.97 -2.98
N ILE A 616 -45.71 -29.18 -2.51
CA ILE A 616 -45.73 -27.74 -2.72
C ILE A 616 -44.50 -27.09 -2.08
N GLN A 617 -44.13 -27.49 -0.85
CA GLN A 617 -42.89 -26.99 -0.22
C GLN A 617 -41.66 -27.29 -1.08
N ARG A 618 -41.57 -28.48 -1.69
CA ARG A 618 -40.50 -28.80 -2.65
C ARG A 618 -40.57 -27.94 -3.91
N GLN A 619 -41.76 -27.67 -4.45
CA GLN A 619 -41.92 -26.76 -5.60
C GLN A 619 -41.42 -25.35 -5.25
N GLN A 620 -41.80 -24.83 -4.09
CA GLN A 620 -41.41 -23.50 -3.59
C GLN A 620 -39.91 -23.35 -3.33
N THR A 621 -39.21 -24.44 -2.99
CA THR A 621 -37.76 -24.39 -2.73
C THR A 621 -36.89 -24.89 -3.88
N LEU A 622 -37.47 -25.47 -4.93
CA LEU A 622 -36.71 -26.08 -6.04
C LEU A 622 -35.83 -25.05 -6.76
N LEU A 623 -36.34 -23.84 -6.96
CA LEU A 623 -35.63 -22.75 -7.61
C LEU A 623 -34.45 -22.20 -6.79
N TRP A 624 -34.32 -22.58 -5.51
CA TRP A 624 -33.20 -22.21 -4.63
C TRP A 624 -32.17 -23.32 -4.45
N ASN A 625 -32.34 -24.45 -5.16
CA ASN A 625 -31.43 -25.58 -5.05
C ASN A 625 -30.15 -25.34 -5.85
N GLN A 626 -29.04 -25.10 -5.15
CA GLN A 626 -27.75 -24.77 -5.75
C GLN A 626 -27.23 -25.83 -6.75
N ASP A 627 -27.42 -27.12 -6.47
CA ASP A 627 -26.98 -28.18 -7.39
C ASP A 627 -27.77 -28.15 -8.71
N ALA A 628 -29.06 -27.81 -8.64
CA ALA A 628 -29.90 -27.67 -9.82
C ALA A 628 -29.56 -26.41 -10.63
N THR A 629 -29.36 -25.27 -9.96
CA THR A 629 -29.07 -23.99 -10.62
C THR A 629 -27.70 -23.95 -11.28
N ARG A 630 -26.74 -24.79 -10.83
CA ARG A 630 -25.44 -24.98 -11.51
C ARG A 630 -25.54 -25.68 -12.86
N LEU A 631 -26.61 -26.45 -13.09
CA LEU A 631 -26.77 -27.29 -14.28
C LEU A 631 -27.80 -26.74 -15.27
N VAL A 632 -28.78 -25.99 -14.79
CA VAL A 632 -29.94 -25.53 -15.56
C VAL A 632 -30.31 -24.11 -15.14
N ASP A 633 -30.68 -23.27 -16.11
CA ASP A 633 -31.17 -21.91 -15.88
C ASP A 633 -32.37 -21.87 -14.91
N VAL A 634 -32.37 -20.87 -14.02
CA VAL A 634 -33.36 -20.72 -12.93
C VAL A 634 -34.78 -20.57 -13.46
N ARG A 635 -34.99 -19.96 -14.63
CA ARG A 635 -36.34 -19.81 -15.21
C ARG A 635 -36.88 -21.16 -15.65
N THR A 636 -36.04 -21.99 -16.26
CA THR A 636 -36.42 -23.36 -16.63
C THR A 636 -36.78 -24.19 -15.40
N ILE A 637 -36.04 -24.02 -14.30
CA ILE A 637 -36.35 -24.66 -13.02
C ILE A 637 -37.68 -24.16 -12.46
N SER A 638 -37.92 -22.85 -12.48
CA SER A 638 -39.17 -22.20 -12.02
C SER A 638 -40.39 -22.71 -12.81
N GLU A 639 -40.29 -22.79 -14.14
CA GLU A 639 -41.34 -23.35 -14.99
C GLU A 639 -41.60 -24.83 -14.69
N THR A 640 -40.53 -25.61 -14.47
CA THR A 640 -40.61 -27.02 -14.10
C THR A 640 -41.23 -27.21 -12.71
N ALA A 641 -40.93 -26.31 -11.78
CA ALA A 641 -41.56 -26.24 -10.46
C ALA A 641 -43.05 -25.86 -10.55
N GLY A 642 -43.52 -25.37 -11.70
CA GLY A 642 -44.92 -25.04 -11.97
C GLY A 642 -45.25 -23.56 -11.78
N PHE A 643 -44.28 -22.69 -11.48
CA PHE A 643 -44.52 -21.26 -11.36
C PHE A 643 -44.81 -20.60 -12.71
N LYS A 644 -45.61 -19.53 -12.69
CA LYS A 644 -45.88 -18.65 -13.84
C LYS A 644 -45.33 -17.27 -13.57
N GLY A 645 -44.44 -16.79 -14.44
CA GLY A 645 -43.74 -15.52 -14.31
C GLY A 645 -42.22 -15.70 -14.22
N VAL A 646 -41.50 -14.61 -13.99
CA VAL A 646 -40.04 -14.62 -13.83
C VAL A 646 -39.71 -14.67 -12.34
N PRO A 647 -38.95 -15.66 -11.85
CA PRO A 647 -38.60 -15.74 -10.43
C PRO A 647 -37.64 -14.60 -10.02
N PRO A 648 -37.66 -14.14 -8.77
CA PRO A 648 -36.67 -13.19 -8.28
C PRO A 648 -35.29 -13.83 -8.17
N PHE A 649 -34.25 -12.98 -8.15
CA PHE A 649 -32.89 -13.41 -7.85
C PHE A 649 -32.80 -14.02 -6.44
N ASN A 650 -31.96 -15.05 -6.26
CA ASN A 650 -31.88 -15.85 -5.03
C ASN A 650 -31.59 -15.00 -3.77
N ALA A 651 -30.76 -13.95 -3.87
CA ALA A 651 -30.42 -13.07 -2.77
C ALA A 651 -31.63 -12.34 -2.16
N ALA A 652 -32.70 -12.16 -2.95
CA ALA A 652 -33.93 -11.51 -2.48
C ALA A 652 -34.85 -12.44 -1.68
N VAL A 653 -34.59 -13.75 -1.60
CA VAL A 653 -35.47 -14.71 -0.93
C VAL A 653 -34.67 -15.63 -0.02
N ALA A 654 -34.82 -15.44 1.29
CA ALA A 654 -34.09 -16.20 2.31
C ALA A 654 -35.04 -17.05 3.17
N ALA A 655 -34.69 -18.32 3.37
CA ALA A 655 -35.22 -19.07 4.51
C ALA A 655 -34.52 -18.55 5.78
N TRP A 656 -35.27 -18.28 6.86
CA TRP A 656 -34.68 -17.75 8.07
C TRP A 656 -33.63 -18.69 8.66
N THR A 657 -32.43 -18.14 8.84
CA THR A 657 -31.34 -18.68 9.66
C THR A 657 -30.87 -17.59 10.62
N PRO A 658 -30.36 -17.93 11.81
CA PRO A 658 -29.78 -16.94 12.70
C PRO A 658 -28.66 -16.16 12.01
N PRO A 659 -28.73 -14.82 11.95
CA PRO A 659 -27.77 -14.02 11.21
C PRO A 659 -26.40 -14.07 11.87
N TRP A 660 -25.36 -13.85 11.06
CA TRP A 660 -23.99 -13.63 11.49
C TRP A 660 -23.25 -12.90 10.37
N ALA A 661 -22.87 -11.65 10.63
CA ALA A 661 -22.27 -10.78 9.63
C ALA A 661 -21.13 -9.98 10.25
N PRO A 662 -19.91 -10.55 10.35
CA PRO A 662 -18.80 -9.93 11.05
C PRO A 662 -18.37 -8.62 10.35
N ILE A 663 -18.29 -7.53 11.12
CA ILE A 663 -17.92 -6.18 10.64
C ILE A 663 -16.65 -5.68 11.30
N TYR A 664 -16.47 -5.94 12.61
CA TYR A 664 -15.36 -5.40 13.37
C TYR A 664 -14.48 -6.49 13.97
N MET A 665 -13.20 -6.17 14.09
CA MET A 665 -12.24 -6.86 14.94
C MET A 665 -11.75 -5.89 16.02
N ASP A 666 -12.11 -6.17 17.27
CA ASP A 666 -11.53 -5.52 18.44
C ASP A 666 -10.27 -6.29 18.84
N TRP A 667 -9.16 -5.59 19.01
CA TRP A 667 -7.87 -6.17 19.40
C TRP A 667 -7.30 -5.48 20.63
N GLU A 668 -6.58 -6.23 21.45
CA GLU A 668 -5.82 -5.76 22.61
C GLU A 668 -4.43 -6.38 22.58
N ILE A 669 -3.41 -5.56 22.82
CA ILE A 669 -2.01 -5.97 22.84
C ILE A 669 -1.29 -5.41 24.06
N GLU A 670 -0.29 -6.14 24.55
CA GLU A 670 0.71 -5.63 25.48
C GLU A 670 1.95 -5.17 24.72
N TRP A 671 2.44 -3.98 25.06
CA TRP A 671 3.69 -3.43 24.56
C TRP A 671 4.85 -3.68 25.53
N HIS A 672 5.93 -4.25 25.01
CA HIS A 672 7.15 -4.61 25.73
C HIS A 672 8.34 -3.90 25.07
N PRO A 673 8.59 -2.61 25.37
CA PRO A 673 9.67 -1.86 24.76
C PRO A 673 11.03 -2.41 25.20
N SER A 674 12.02 -2.43 24.30
CA SER A 674 13.39 -2.87 24.61
C SER A 674 14.07 -2.02 25.68
N ALA A 675 13.67 -0.75 25.81
CA ALA A 675 14.08 0.16 26.88
C ALA A 675 13.03 1.26 27.08
N THR A 676 13.07 1.95 28.21
CA THR A 676 12.16 3.07 28.54
C THR A 676 12.56 4.40 27.90
N THR A 677 13.78 4.50 27.37
CA THR A 677 14.38 5.71 26.80
C THR A 677 14.82 5.45 25.36
N PRO A 678 14.58 6.37 24.41
CA PRO A 678 15.00 6.19 23.02
C PRO A 678 16.49 5.85 22.84
N GLN A 679 17.36 6.39 23.69
CA GLN A 679 18.81 6.19 23.61
C GLN A 679 19.25 4.74 23.86
N ASP A 680 18.48 4.00 24.67
CA ASP A 680 18.81 2.63 25.07
C ASP A 680 18.05 1.57 24.25
N MET A 681 17.09 1.97 23.42
CA MET A 681 16.22 1.06 22.68
C MET A 681 16.96 0.16 21.68
N LEU A 682 18.10 0.61 21.14
CA LEU A 682 18.91 -0.17 20.20
C LEU A 682 19.92 -1.11 20.91
N ASN A 683 20.07 -1.08 22.23
CA ASN A 683 21.12 -1.82 22.94
C ASN A 683 21.11 -3.34 22.71
N GLN A 684 19.94 -3.91 22.39
CA GLN A 684 19.76 -5.34 22.09
C GLN A 684 19.53 -5.63 20.60
N TRP A 685 19.79 -4.66 19.73
CA TRP A 685 19.54 -4.76 18.30
C TRP A 685 20.80 -4.44 17.52
N SER A 686 21.05 -5.18 16.44
CA SER A 686 22.11 -4.86 15.48
C SER A 686 21.53 -4.82 14.08
N LEU A 687 22.04 -3.92 13.24
CA LEU A 687 21.73 -3.94 11.82
C LEU A 687 22.29 -5.24 11.23
N GLY A 688 21.41 -6.14 10.81
CA GLY A 688 21.76 -7.39 10.13
C GLY A 688 22.12 -7.10 8.68
N GLU A 689 21.67 -7.95 7.76
CA GLU A 689 21.96 -7.79 6.35
C GLU A 689 21.08 -6.75 5.63
N VAL A 690 19.79 -6.70 5.98
CA VAL A 690 18.82 -5.74 5.41
C VAL A 690 18.04 -5.01 6.51
N ASP A 691 17.61 -5.72 7.56
CA ASP A 691 16.85 -5.17 8.69
C ASP A 691 17.59 -5.43 10.03
N PHE A 692 17.06 -4.92 11.13
CA PHE A 692 17.57 -5.16 12.47
C PHE A 692 17.28 -6.58 12.95
N GLU A 693 18.26 -7.18 13.63
CA GLU A 693 18.17 -8.47 14.30
C GLU A 693 18.23 -8.28 15.81
N TRP A 694 17.37 -8.99 16.54
CA TRP A 694 17.34 -8.95 18.00
C TRP A 694 18.37 -9.93 18.58
N ASN A 695 19.29 -9.41 19.38
CA ASN A 695 20.35 -10.17 20.05
C ASN A 695 20.06 -10.39 21.55
N GLY A 696 18.87 -10.02 22.02
CA GLY A 696 18.48 -10.22 23.41
C GLY A 696 18.16 -11.69 23.73
N THR A 697 18.09 -12.00 25.03
CA THR A 697 17.77 -13.35 25.51
C THR A 697 16.40 -13.44 26.19
N GLN A 698 15.84 -12.32 26.65
CA GLN A 698 14.53 -12.25 27.31
C GLN A 698 13.80 -10.97 26.91
N VAL A 699 12.50 -11.11 26.64
CA VAL A 699 11.60 -9.97 26.42
C VAL A 699 11.43 -9.19 27.74
N THR A 700 11.42 -7.87 27.64
CA THR A 700 11.25 -6.96 28.77
C THR A 700 9.86 -7.08 29.40
N ALA A 701 9.69 -6.51 30.59
CA ALA A 701 8.38 -6.44 31.23
C ALA A 701 7.41 -5.61 30.36
N LYS A 702 6.11 -5.92 30.48
CA LYS A 702 5.05 -5.11 29.91
C LYS A 702 5.18 -3.68 30.45
N ASP A 703 5.12 -2.71 29.55
CA ASP A 703 4.94 -1.32 29.94
C ASP A 703 3.44 -0.97 29.94
N GLU A 704 2.77 -1.15 28.79
CA GLU A 704 1.37 -0.77 28.65
C GLU A 704 0.53 -1.68 27.74
N THR A 705 -0.76 -1.35 27.64
CA THR A 705 -1.75 -2.02 26.79
C THR A 705 -2.30 -1.05 25.75
N TYR A 706 -2.33 -1.47 24.49
CA TYR A 706 -3.04 -0.75 23.43
C TYR A 706 -4.24 -1.57 22.97
N SER A 707 -5.29 -0.89 22.54
CA SER A 707 -6.47 -1.54 21.99
C SER A 707 -7.07 -0.70 20.88
N GLY A 708 -7.52 -1.37 19.84
CA GLY A 708 -8.18 -0.74 18.72
C GLY A 708 -9.34 -1.57 18.20
N ARG A 709 -10.13 -0.92 17.33
CA ARG A 709 -11.19 -1.54 16.56
C ARG A 709 -10.86 -1.33 15.09
N ALA A 710 -10.91 -2.40 14.31
CA ALA A 710 -10.65 -2.33 12.89
C ALA A 710 -11.80 -2.98 12.10
N ILE A 711 -12.05 -2.49 10.88
CA ILE A 711 -13.13 -2.98 10.02
C ILE A 711 -12.62 -4.23 9.30
N LEU A 712 -13.37 -5.32 9.30
CA LEU A 712 -12.99 -6.55 8.63
C LEU A 712 -13.20 -6.43 7.11
N ASN A 713 -12.18 -6.83 6.34
CA ASN A 713 -12.24 -6.95 4.89
C ASN A 713 -11.84 -8.38 4.46
N GLY A 714 -12.61 -8.97 3.56
CA GLY A 714 -12.41 -10.32 3.01
C GLY A 714 -11.71 -10.39 1.65
N GLN A 715 -11.30 -9.25 1.07
CA GLN A 715 -10.83 -9.24 -0.31
C GLN A 715 -9.43 -9.86 -0.56
N ILE A 716 -8.67 -10.22 0.48
CA ILE A 716 -7.32 -10.78 0.28
C ILE A 716 -7.34 -12.17 -0.38
N ALA A 717 -8.32 -13.01 -0.06
CA ALA A 717 -8.47 -14.32 -0.72
C ALA A 717 -8.71 -14.17 -2.23
N LEU A 718 -9.50 -13.16 -2.63
CA LEU A 718 -9.79 -12.82 -4.03
C LEU A 718 -8.55 -12.31 -4.74
N GLY A 719 -7.77 -11.44 -4.11
CA GLY A 719 -6.52 -10.95 -4.70
C GLY A 719 -5.53 -12.08 -5.02
N LEU A 720 -5.49 -13.14 -4.19
CA LEU A 720 -4.68 -14.32 -4.48
C LEU A 720 -5.23 -15.16 -5.63
N GLN A 721 -6.57 -15.30 -5.72
CA GLN A 721 -7.24 -15.95 -6.84
C GLN A 721 -6.96 -15.21 -8.15
N GLU A 722 -7.13 -13.89 -8.17
CA GLU A 722 -6.83 -13.02 -9.32
C GLU A 722 -5.38 -13.17 -9.74
N LYS A 723 -4.42 -13.13 -8.80
CA LYS A 723 -3.00 -13.34 -9.12
C LYS A 723 -2.71 -14.71 -9.75
N LEU A 724 -3.38 -15.76 -9.27
CA LEU A 724 -3.22 -17.08 -9.86
C LEU A 724 -3.85 -17.15 -11.26
N TYR A 725 -5.01 -16.51 -11.47
CA TYR A 725 -5.58 -16.38 -12.81
C TYR A 725 -4.70 -15.56 -13.76
N ASP A 726 -4.15 -14.43 -13.31
CA ASP A 726 -3.21 -13.62 -14.09
C ASP A 726 -1.98 -14.44 -14.48
N PHE A 727 -1.42 -15.23 -13.55
CA PHE A 727 -0.35 -16.17 -13.86
C PHE A 727 -0.77 -17.22 -14.90
N LEU A 728 -2.00 -17.74 -14.80
CA LEU A 728 -2.54 -18.74 -15.73
C LEU A 728 -2.89 -18.16 -17.10
N ASP A 729 -3.25 -16.88 -17.20
CA ASP A 729 -3.72 -16.29 -18.44
C ASP A 729 -2.62 -15.51 -19.18
N SER A 730 -1.65 -14.97 -18.44
CA SER A 730 -0.62 -14.06 -19.00
C SER A 730 0.77 -14.69 -19.15
N ASN A 731 1.06 -15.86 -18.55
CA ASN A 731 2.41 -16.41 -18.56
C ASN A 731 2.74 -17.11 -19.89
N PRO A 732 3.78 -16.66 -20.64
CA PRO A 732 4.14 -17.23 -21.93
C PRO A 732 4.60 -18.70 -21.87
N ASN A 733 5.05 -19.15 -20.69
CA ASN A 733 5.53 -20.52 -20.49
C ASN A 733 4.41 -21.48 -20.03
N LEU A 734 3.16 -21.03 -19.91
CA LEU A 734 2.05 -21.90 -19.50
C LEU A 734 1.84 -23.08 -20.45
N SER A 735 2.09 -22.86 -21.74
CA SER A 735 1.99 -23.89 -22.78
C SER A 735 2.94 -25.08 -22.58
N ASP A 736 3.97 -24.92 -21.74
CA ASP A 736 4.89 -25.99 -21.37
C ASP A 736 4.33 -26.91 -20.25
N LEU A 737 3.26 -26.50 -19.57
CA LEU A 737 2.58 -27.30 -18.54
C LEU A 737 1.50 -28.20 -19.17
N PRO A 738 1.36 -29.47 -18.74
CA PRO A 738 0.25 -30.33 -19.16
C PRO A 738 -1.11 -29.71 -18.85
N ILE A 739 -2.10 -29.88 -19.73
CA ILE A 739 -3.47 -29.36 -19.56
C ILE A 739 -4.06 -29.75 -18.20
N SER A 740 -3.83 -30.99 -17.75
CA SER A 740 -4.30 -31.48 -16.43
C SER A 740 -3.69 -30.74 -15.23
N VAL A 741 -2.52 -30.10 -15.39
CA VAL A 741 -1.91 -29.26 -14.36
C VAL A 741 -2.51 -27.86 -14.41
N GLN A 742 -2.75 -27.32 -15.60
CA GLN A 742 -3.44 -26.04 -15.77
C GLN A 742 -4.86 -26.09 -15.19
N GLU A 743 -5.62 -27.15 -15.47
CA GLU A 743 -6.95 -27.39 -14.90
C GLU A 743 -6.90 -27.43 -13.37
N LYS A 744 -5.94 -28.17 -12.79
CA LYS A 744 -5.74 -28.21 -11.33
C LYS A 744 -5.36 -26.87 -10.72
N LEU A 745 -4.57 -26.06 -11.42
CA LEU A 745 -4.22 -24.73 -10.95
C LEU A 745 -5.44 -23.79 -11.00
N ARG A 746 -6.34 -23.93 -12.00
CA ARG A 746 -7.62 -23.22 -12.02
C ARG A 746 -8.53 -23.67 -10.88
N GLU A 747 -8.69 -24.98 -10.66
CA GLU A 747 -9.45 -25.52 -9.52
C GLU A 747 -8.88 -25.02 -8.18
N MET A 748 -7.55 -24.90 -8.07
CA MET A 748 -6.88 -24.35 -6.90
C MET A 748 -7.18 -22.85 -6.74
N ALA A 749 -7.18 -22.06 -7.82
CA ALA A 749 -7.56 -20.65 -7.80
C ALA A 749 -9.01 -20.46 -7.30
N GLU A 750 -9.95 -21.25 -7.81
CA GLU A 750 -11.34 -21.26 -7.37
C GLU A 750 -11.47 -21.61 -5.88
N THR A 751 -10.70 -22.59 -5.42
CA THR A 751 -10.69 -23.00 -4.00
C THR A 751 -10.11 -21.89 -3.10
N LEU A 752 -9.05 -21.22 -3.54
CA LEU A 752 -8.41 -20.12 -2.79
C LEU A 752 -9.33 -18.91 -2.63
N GLY A 753 -10.09 -18.56 -3.68
CA GLY A 753 -11.06 -17.46 -3.61
C GLY A 753 -12.19 -17.69 -2.61
N GLN A 754 -12.48 -18.96 -2.28
CA GLN A 754 -13.50 -19.35 -1.29
C GLN A 754 -12.97 -19.44 0.14
N PHE A 755 -11.69 -19.13 0.38
CA PHE A 755 -11.15 -19.15 1.73
C PHE A 755 -11.75 -18.02 2.57
N ASP A 756 -12.36 -18.41 3.69
CA ASP A 756 -12.88 -17.50 4.70
C ASP A 756 -11.73 -16.94 5.55
N VAL A 757 -11.04 -15.97 4.96
CA VAL A 757 -9.88 -15.29 5.51
C VAL A 757 -10.13 -13.79 5.47
N VAL A 758 -10.09 -13.16 6.64
CA VAL A 758 -10.15 -11.71 6.77
C VAL A 758 -8.84 -11.20 7.30
N THR A 759 -8.35 -10.12 6.71
CA THR A 759 -7.11 -9.48 7.15
C THR A 759 -7.39 -8.04 7.49
N GLN A 760 -6.81 -7.57 8.58
CA GLN A 760 -6.93 -6.18 8.93
C GLN A 760 -5.70 -5.67 9.66
N ALA A 761 -5.21 -4.52 9.19
CA ALA A 761 -4.16 -3.78 9.87
C ALA A 761 -4.64 -3.35 11.26
N MET A 762 -3.74 -3.37 12.25
CA MET A 762 -3.94 -2.72 13.54
C MET A 762 -3.84 -1.19 13.38
N SER A 763 -4.71 -0.65 12.52
CA SER A 763 -4.68 0.73 12.06
C SER A 763 -4.62 1.71 13.23
N GLY A 764 -3.64 2.61 13.17
CA GLY A 764 -3.41 3.65 14.18
C GLY A 764 -2.51 3.22 15.33
N LEU A 765 -2.02 1.96 15.38
CA LEU A 765 -1.10 1.52 16.43
C LEU A 765 0.21 2.33 16.40
N ILE A 766 0.84 2.47 15.23
CA ILE A 766 2.09 3.23 15.09
C ILE A 766 1.86 4.72 15.41
N GLU A 767 0.76 5.32 14.95
CA GLU A 767 0.41 6.72 15.28
C GLU A 767 0.14 6.93 16.78
N GLU A 768 -0.48 5.95 17.46
CA GLU A 768 -0.74 6.02 18.89
C GLU A 768 0.57 6.04 19.72
N LEU A 769 1.65 5.43 19.23
CA LEU A 769 2.98 5.50 19.85
C LEU A 769 3.54 6.94 19.90
N ILE A 770 3.12 7.83 19.00
CA ILE A 770 3.42 9.28 19.05
C ILE A 770 2.21 10.11 19.54
N MET A 771 1.30 9.48 20.27
CA MET A 771 0.13 10.10 20.92
C MET A 771 -0.88 10.72 19.94
N ARG A 772 -1.07 10.10 18.77
CA ARG A 772 -2.08 10.47 17.77
C ARG A 772 -3.14 9.38 17.69
N LEU A 773 -4.35 9.68 18.16
CA LEU A 773 -5.49 8.77 18.14
C LEU A 773 -6.32 8.99 16.89
N GLN A 774 -6.54 7.93 16.12
CA GLN A 774 -7.45 7.95 14.99
C GLN A 774 -8.90 7.76 15.50
N GLN A 775 -9.60 8.86 15.74
CA GLN A 775 -10.98 8.86 16.24
C GLN A 775 -11.80 9.94 15.53
N MET A 776 -13.09 9.66 15.35
CA MET A 776 -14.04 10.66 14.84
C MET A 776 -14.07 11.88 15.78
N ASN A 777 -13.87 13.06 15.21
CA ASN A 777 -13.98 14.32 15.93
C ASN A 777 -14.62 15.42 15.06
N LYS A 778 -15.07 16.48 15.72
CA LYS A 778 -15.51 17.73 15.08
C LYS A 778 -15.04 18.90 15.92
N LEU A 779 -14.34 19.85 15.30
CA LEU A 779 -14.19 21.19 15.87
C LEU A 779 -15.47 21.99 15.60
N SER A 780 -16.07 22.57 16.65
CA SER A 780 -17.32 23.33 16.50
C SER A 780 -17.09 24.63 15.70
N PRO A 781 -17.89 24.93 14.65
CA PRO A 781 -17.82 26.19 13.91
C PRO A 781 -18.07 27.43 14.79
N ASP A 782 -18.89 27.28 15.83
CA ASP A 782 -19.22 28.35 16.79
C ASP A 782 -17.99 28.77 17.63
N ASP A 783 -16.97 27.92 17.73
CA ASP A 783 -15.77 28.17 18.55
C ASP A 783 -14.61 28.81 17.77
N LEU A 784 -14.61 28.80 16.43
CA LEU A 784 -13.37 29.04 15.65
C LEU A 784 -13.43 29.91 14.40
N GLY A 785 -14.61 30.28 13.87
CA GLY A 785 -14.71 31.17 12.69
C GLY A 785 -13.77 30.75 11.54
N ASN A 786 -12.92 31.66 11.07
CA ASN A 786 -11.95 31.40 9.98
C ASN A 786 -10.89 30.30 10.30
N MET A 787 -10.67 29.95 11.58
CA MET A 787 -9.66 28.95 11.96
C MET A 787 -10.12 27.52 11.70
N ALA A 788 -11.43 27.23 11.77
CA ALA A 788 -11.94 25.90 11.43
C ALA A 788 -11.64 25.56 9.95
N GLN A 789 -11.87 26.51 9.05
CA GLN A 789 -11.55 26.32 7.62
C GLN A 789 -10.05 26.14 7.37
N LEU A 790 -9.18 26.81 8.15
CA LEU A 790 -7.73 26.69 8.03
C LEU A 790 -7.20 25.34 8.53
N LEU A 791 -7.91 24.71 9.47
CA LEU A 791 -7.51 23.47 10.14
C LEU A 791 -8.25 22.22 9.64
N ALA A 792 -9.17 22.37 8.68
CA ALA A 792 -10.01 21.27 8.19
C ALA A 792 -9.21 20.07 7.65
N ASP A 793 -8.00 20.29 7.14
CA ASP A 793 -7.08 19.26 6.66
C ASP A 793 -6.23 18.60 7.76
N ALA A 794 -6.26 19.13 8.98
CA ALA A 794 -5.49 18.64 10.13
C ALA A 794 -6.31 17.80 11.11
N GLU A 795 -7.60 17.57 10.85
CA GLU A 795 -8.55 16.96 11.81
C GLU A 795 -8.49 15.42 11.89
N ASN A 796 -7.52 14.78 11.24
CA ASN A 796 -7.46 13.32 11.10
C ASN A 796 -7.08 12.59 12.40
N PHE A 797 -6.47 13.29 13.37
CA PHE A 797 -5.98 12.70 14.61
C PHE A 797 -6.30 13.56 15.83
N LEU A 798 -6.59 12.91 16.96
CA LEU A 798 -6.71 13.53 18.27
C LEU A 798 -5.42 13.39 19.09
N PRO A 799 -5.03 14.39 19.89
CA PRO A 799 -3.92 14.21 20.81
C PRO A 799 -4.32 13.27 21.96
N ALA A 800 -3.53 12.23 22.22
CA ALA A 800 -3.72 11.31 23.36
C ALA A 800 -3.34 11.95 24.71
N ALA A 801 -3.90 13.12 25.02
CA ALA A 801 -3.40 14.00 26.09
C ALA A 801 -3.51 13.40 27.51
N GLY A 802 -4.40 12.41 27.70
CA GLY A 802 -4.51 11.65 28.95
C GLY A 802 -3.54 10.49 29.10
N SER A 803 -2.78 10.16 28.05
CA SER A 803 -1.77 9.10 28.06
C SER A 803 -0.42 9.63 28.54
N SER A 804 0.34 8.78 29.22
CA SER A 804 1.75 9.01 29.53
C SER A 804 2.70 8.34 28.52
N LEU A 805 2.16 7.72 27.48
CA LEU A 805 2.89 6.88 26.54
C LEU A 805 3.39 7.68 25.36
N PHE A 806 4.70 7.69 25.17
CA PHE A 806 5.33 8.36 24.04
C PHE A 806 6.58 7.59 23.62
N PHE A 807 6.48 6.88 22.50
CA PHE A 807 7.54 6.08 21.87
C PHE A 807 7.82 6.60 20.46
N PRO A 808 8.48 7.78 20.33
CA PRO A 808 8.86 8.34 19.04
C PRO A 808 9.91 7.51 18.29
N LEU A 809 10.63 6.66 19.01
CA LEU A 809 11.39 5.53 18.49
C LEU A 809 10.74 4.29 19.09
N HIS A 810 10.41 3.29 18.26
CA HIS A 810 9.88 2.02 18.74
C HIS A 810 10.85 0.89 18.43
N ALA A 811 11.21 0.15 19.48
CA ALA A 811 11.95 -1.11 19.41
C ALA A 811 11.47 -1.98 20.56
N GLY A 812 11.05 -3.21 20.28
CA GLY A 812 10.49 -4.06 21.32
C GLY A 812 9.67 -5.21 20.80
N HIS A 813 8.71 -5.64 21.63
CA HIS A 813 7.85 -6.77 21.37
C HIS A 813 6.40 -6.45 21.68
N LEU A 814 5.50 -7.11 20.97
CA LEU A 814 4.05 -7.04 21.16
C LEU A 814 3.55 -8.43 21.58
N ARG A 815 2.55 -8.48 22.45
CA ARG A 815 1.80 -9.71 22.74
C ARG A 815 0.32 -9.45 22.58
N VAL A 816 -0.35 -10.15 21.66
CA VAL A 816 -1.81 -10.07 21.53
C VAL A 816 -2.46 -10.78 22.71
N THR A 817 -3.25 -10.05 23.51
CA THR A 817 -3.93 -10.57 24.70
C THR A 817 -5.37 -10.93 24.44
N ARG A 818 -6.03 -10.24 23.51
CA ARG A 818 -7.46 -10.41 23.25
C ARG A 818 -7.84 -10.02 21.83
N ILE A 819 -8.71 -10.82 21.22
CA ILE A 819 -9.38 -10.52 19.96
C ILE A 819 -10.87 -10.81 20.11
N GLU A 820 -11.74 -9.90 19.67
CA GLU A 820 -13.19 -10.14 19.56
C GLU A 820 -13.68 -9.76 18.15
N VAL A 821 -14.32 -10.69 17.46
CA VAL A 821 -14.98 -10.43 16.18
C VAL A 821 -16.45 -10.09 16.46
N VAL A 822 -16.90 -8.94 15.96
CA VAL A 822 -18.21 -8.37 16.25
C VAL A 822 -19.00 -8.20 14.96
N ASP A 823 -20.27 -8.61 14.99
CA ASP A 823 -21.16 -8.54 13.83
C ASP A 823 -22.02 -7.26 13.77
N ALA A 824 -22.77 -7.13 12.68
CA ALA A 824 -23.71 -6.03 12.41
C ALA A 824 -24.77 -5.79 13.51
N PHE A 825 -25.15 -6.81 14.28
CA PHE A 825 -26.13 -6.74 15.37
C PHE A 825 -25.48 -6.57 16.76
N GLY A 826 -24.16 -6.61 16.85
CA GLY A 826 -23.41 -6.59 18.12
C GLY A 826 -23.25 -7.96 18.79
N GLN A 827 -23.49 -9.07 18.06
CA GLN A 827 -23.10 -10.42 18.48
C GLN A 827 -21.57 -10.54 18.44
N ILE A 828 -21.01 -11.36 19.35
CA ILE A 828 -19.57 -11.49 19.53
C ILE A 828 -19.16 -12.94 19.34
N LEU A 829 -18.30 -13.20 18.35
CA LEU A 829 -17.62 -14.48 18.22
C LEU A 829 -16.47 -14.56 19.23
N ARG A 830 -16.51 -15.61 20.05
CA ARG A 830 -15.51 -15.89 21.10
C ARG A 830 -14.87 -17.25 20.88
N GLY A 831 -13.61 -17.36 21.24
CA GLY A 831 -12.83 -18.59 21.12
C GLY A 831 -11.84 -18.77 22.26
N SER A 832 -11.55 -20.01 22.64
CA SER A 832 -10.50 -20.33 23.63
C SER A 832 -9.11 -19.84 23.19
N GLN A 833 -8.88 -19.82 21.87
CA GLN A 833 -7.69 -19.26 21.21
C GLN A 833 -7.71 -17.73 21.07
N LEU A 834 -8.80 -17.03 21.40
CA LEU A 834 -8.93 -15.57 21.28
C LEU A 834 -8.78 -14.84 22.63
N SER A 835 -8.11 -15.50 23.59
CA SER A 835 -7.93 -15.03 24.98
C SER A 835 -6.44 -14.91 25.33
N ASN A 836 -6.09 -14.67 26.60
CA ASN A 836 -4.71 -14.52 27.11
C ASN A 836 -3.74 -15.68 26.77
N ASN A 837 -4.22 -16.80 26.22
CA ASN A 837 -3.40 -17.92 25.78
C ASN A 837 -3.17 -18.00 24.26
N LEU A 838 -3.61 -16.99 23.50
CA LEU A 838 -3.42 -16.89 22.07
C LEU A 838 -1.94 -17.06 21.70
N GLN A 839 -1.68 -17.94 20.73
CA GLN A 839 -0.39 -18.11 20.06
C GLN A 839 -0.64 -17.88 18.57
N PRO A 840 -0.38 -16.68 18.05
CA PRO A 840 -0.61 -16.43 16.64
C PRO A 840 0.45 -17.15 15.80
N ILE A 841 0.08 -17.54 14.59
CA ILE A 841 1.02 -17.93 13.54
C ILE A 841 1.76 -16.64 13.13
N ARG A 842 3.08 -16.60 13.26
CA ARG A 842 3.88 -15.39 13.02
C ARG A 842 4.66 -15.54 11.73
N SER A 843 4.65 -14.51 10.88
CA SER A 843 5.59 -14.44 9.76
C SER A 843 7.03 -14.43 10.25
N LYS A 844 7.97 -14.87 9.41
CA LYS A 844 9.41 -14.92 9.72
C LYS A 844 9.96 -13.59 10.22
N SER A 845 9.48 -12.48 9.67
CA SER A 845 9.90 -11.13 10.05
C SER A 845 9.52 -10.77 11.50
N PHE A 846 8.51 -11.44 12.05
CA PHE A 846 7.89 -11.19 13.34
C PHE A 846 8.23 -12.24 14.40
N ILE A 847 9.00 -13.27 14.05
CA ILE A 847 9.48 -14.28 14.99
C ILE A 847 10.45 -13.62 15.98
N THR A 848 10.12 -13.71 17.27
CA THR A 848 11.07 -13.43 18.34
C THR A 848 11.94 -14.66 18.59
N PRO A 849 13.27 -14.57 18.46
CA PRO A 849 14.19 -15.66 18.79
C PRO A 849 13.98 -16.21 20.21
N GLY A 850 14.12 -17.53 20.38
CA GLY A 850 14.05 -18.22 21.67
C GLY A 850 12.80 -19.09 21.88
N GLU A 851 12.99 -20.32 22.37
CA GLU A 851 11.94 -21.35 22.47
C GLU A 851 10.75 -20.95 23.36
N THR A 852 10.95 -20.08 24.35
CA THR A 852 9.89 -19.61 25.25
C THR A 852 9.13 -18.39 24.72
N ASN A 853 9.57 -17.81 23.61
CA ASN A 853 9.06 -16.53 23.09
C ASN A 853 7.97 -16.71 22.03
N THR A 854 7.27 -17.85 22.02
CA THR A 854 6.27 -18.20 20.98
C THR A 854 5.06 -17.26 20.92
N ARG A 855 4.81 -16.49 21.98
CA ARG A 855 3.69 -15.53 22.09
C ARG A 855 4.07 -14.09 21.76
N TYR A 856 5.37 -13.80 21.64
CA TYR A 856 5.86 -12.46 21.40
C TYR A 856 6.09 -12.24 19.91
N ILE A 857 5.74 -11.05 19.45
CA ILE A 857 5.95 -10.57 18.09
C ILE A 857 6.99 -9.48 18.17
N GLN A 858 8.08 -9.61 17.43
CA GLN A 858 9.12 -8.58 17.44
C GLN A 858 8.71 -7.37 16.58
N LEU A 859 8.99 -6.17 17.09
CA LEU A 859 8.87 -4.92 16.35
C LEU A 859 10.26 -4.27 16.27
N THR A 860 10.88 -4.41 15.11
CA THR A 860 12.24 -3.95 14.81
C THR A 860 12.41 -2.42 14.98
N PRO A 861 13.58 -1.93 15.46
CA PRO A 861 13.85 -0.52 15.71
C PRO A 861 13.56 0.40 14.53
N ARG A 862 12.62 1.34 14.69
CA ARG A 862 12.30 2.40 13.71
C ARG A 862 11.83 3.65 14.44
N VAL A 863 12.07 4.82 13.83
CA VAL A 863 11.42 6.05 14.27
C VAL A 863 9.95 5.97 13.85
N THR A 864 9.06 6.32 14.76
CA THR A 864 7.61 6.22 14.58
C THR A 864 7.09 7.29 13.62
N GLN A 865 7.67 8.48 13.68
CA GLN A 865 7.42 9.53 12.70
C GLN A 865 8.09 9.20 11.36
N ASP A 866 7.40 9.49 10.26
CA ASP A 866 7.87 9.44 8.89
C ASP A 866 9.30 10.00 8.72
N LEU A 867 10.18 9.19 8.12
CA LEU A 867 11.59 9.49 7.91
C LEU A 867 11.97 9.51 6.43
N ARG A 868 13.00 10.29 6.09
CA ARG A 868 13.60 10.29 4.75
C ARG A 868 15.11 10.47 4.83
N PHE A 869 15.83 9.78 3.94
CA PHE A 869 17.20 10.17 3.59
C PHE A 869 17.17 11.27 2.52
N ASP A 870 17.68 12.45 2.85
CA ASP A 870 18.13 13.43 1.86
C ASP A 870 19.53 13.01 1.39
N PHE A 871 19.58 11.87 0.68
CA PHE A 871 20.80 11.35 0.08
C PHE A 871 20.90 11.86 -1.35
N ARG A 872 21.79 12.82 -1.60
CA ARG A 872 21.91 13.50 -2.89
C ARG A 872 23.35 13.64 -3.34
N LEU A 873 23.53 13.58 -4.65
CA LEU A 873 24.77 13.96 -5.32
C LEU A 873 24.87 15.49 -5.36
N VAL A 874 26.08 16.01 -5.16
CA VAL A 874 26.36 17.46 -5.18
C VAL A 874 27.47 17.78 -6.16
N GLN A 875 27.44 18.99 -6.73
CA GLN A 875 28.40 19.42 -7.73
C GLN A 875 29.84 19.31 -7.21
N PHE A 876 30.74 18.85 -8.08
CA PHE A 876 32.09 18.43 -7.69
C PHE A 876 33.00 19.52 -7.09
N ASP A 877 32.72 20.80 -7.35
CA ASP A 877 33.49 21.96 -6.89
C ASP A 877 32.69 22.92 -5.97
N ASP A 878 31.39 22.67 -5.78
CA ASP A 878 30.53 23.38 -4.84
C ASP A 878 29.51 22.43 -4.21
N ASP A 879 29.81 21.96 -3.00
CA ASP A 879 28.95 21.01 -2.28
C ASP A 879 27.55 21.59 -1.93
N THR A 880 27.32 22.90 -2.09
CA THR A 880 26.02 23.54 -1.82
C THR A 880 25.01 23.39 -2.96
N ILE A 881 25.47 22.97 -4.15
CA ILE A 881 24.64 22.82 -5.34
C ILE A 881 24.31 21.33 -5.55
N PRO A 882 23.05 20.89 -5.35
CA PRO A 882 22.63 19.55 -5.72
C PRO A 882 22.76 19.32 -7.23
N THR A 883 23.21 18.12 -7.61
CA THR A 883 23.19 17.70 -9.01
C THR A 883 21.75 17.69 -9.53
N ASN A 884 21.55 18.29 -10.70
CA ASN A 884 20.29 18.29 -11.43
C ASN A 884 20.47 17.71 -12.84
N SER A 885 19.49 17.88 -13.72
CA SER A 885 19.55 17.33 -15.08
C SER A 885 20.58 18.00 -15.99
N SER A 886 21.25 19.06 -15.55
CA SER A 886 22.36 19.70 -16.27
C SER A 886 23.66 18.95 -16.05
N ASP A 887 24.35 18.63 -17.15
CA ASP A 887 25.70 18.04 -17.13
C ASP A 887 26.73 18.94 -16.41
N LEU A 888 26.47 20.25 -16.29
CA LEU A 888 27.33 21.20 -15.57
C LEU A 888 27.28 21.05 -14.04
N THR A 889 26.25 20.39 -13.51
CA THR A 889 26.12 20.11 -12.06
C THR A 889 26.66 18.73 -11.67
N SER A 890 27.53 18.16 -12.51
CA SER A 890 28.12 16.84 -12.32
C SER A 890 28.75 16.66 -10.93
N PRO A 891 28.55 15.53 -10.26
CA PRO A 891 29.14 15.26 -8.95
C PRO A 891 30.53 14.64 -9.01
N ILE A 892 31.08 14.45 -10.21
CA ILE A 892 32.34 13.73 -10.44
C ILE A 892 33.52 14.69 -10.22
N SER A 893 34.27 14.51 -9.14
CA SER A 893 35.50 15.28 -8.85
C SER A 893 36.72 14.80 -9.63
N GLY A 894 36.67 13.61 -10.20
CA GLY A 894 37.74 13.04 -11.01
C GLY A 894 37.53 11.55 -11.23
N TRP A 895 38.52 10.91 -11.84
CA TRP A 895 38.49 9.46 -12.05
C TRP A 895 39.81 8.82 -11.64
N VAL A 896 39.74 7.55 -11.28
CA VAL A 896 40.91 6.74 -10.97
C VAL A 896 40.87 5.42 -11.73
N ILE A 897 42.03 4.97 -12.17
CA ILE A 897 42.22 3.66 -12.81
C ILE A 897 43.36 2.94 -12.08
N PRO A 898 43.11 1.78 -11.47
CA PRO A 898 44.18 0.99 -10.88
C PRO A 898 45.00 0.33 -12.00
N ASN A 899 46.32 0.41 -11.92
CA ASN A 899 47.24 -0.19 -12.87
C ASN A 899 47.88 -1.45 -12.27
N HIS A 900 47.45 -2.62 -12.74
CA HIS A 900 47.93 -3.90 -12.22
C HIS A 900 49.36 -4.23 -12.67
N ILE A 901 49.89 -3.54 -13.70
CA ILE A 901 51.25 -3.80 -14.18
C ILE A 901 52.28 -3.23 -13.23
N ASN A 902 52.15 -1.99 -12.77
CA ASN A 902 53.15 -1.31 -11.93
C ASN A 902 52.66 -1.07 -10.48
N HIS A 903 51.49 -1.58 -10.11
CA HIS A 903 50.87 -1.35 -8.81
C HIS A 903 50.69 0.15 -8.49
N SER A 904 50.25 0.93 -9.50
CA SER A 904 50.00 2.37 -9.39
C SER A 904 48.51 2.69 -9.48
N LEU A 905 48.15 3.92 -9.13
CA LEU A 905 46.80 4.48 -9.33
C LEU A 905 46.91 5.69 -10.26
N THR A 906 46.39 5.57 -11.48
CA THR A 906 46.32 6.71 -12.42
C THR A 906 45.12 7.58 -12.08
N VAL A 907 45.29 8.90 -12.11
CA VAL A 907 44.28 9.90 -11.72
C VAL A 907 43.95 10.82 -12.89
N PHE A 908 42.67 11.09 -13.08
CA PHE A 908 42.12 11.93 -14.14
C PHE A 908 41.22 13.02 -13.54
N ASP A 909 41.09 14.13 -14.27
CA ASP A 909 40.13 15.19 -13.96
C ASP A 909 38.67 14.77 -14.28
N PRO A 910 37.64 15.55 -13.90
CA PRO A 910 36.23 15.23 -14.15
C PRO A 910 35.90 14.93 -15.61
N TRP A 911 36.64 15.52 -16.56
CA TRP A 911 36.42 15.41 -18.00
C TRP A 911 37.20 14.28 -18.65
N GLY A 912 37.94 13.49 -17.87
CA GLY A 912 38.70 12.33 -18.35
C GLY A 912 40.12 12.66 -18.84
N ASN A 913 40.65 13.85 -18.58
CA ASN A 913 42.05 14.17 -18.92
C ASN A 913 43.00 13.59 -17.86
N ASN A 914 44.07 12.94 -18.30
CA ASN A 914 45.06 12.32 -17.42
C ASN A 914 45.89 13.39 -16.68
N LEU A 915 45.92 13.33 -15.35
CA LEU A 915 46.67 14.26 -14.49
C LEU A 915 48.03 13.70 -14.07
N GLY A 916 48.12 12.37 -13.91
CA GLY A 916 49.31 11.67 -13.46
C GLY A 916 49.00 10.36 -12.75
N GLU A 917 49.98 9.79 -12.06
CA GLU A 917 49.84 8.55 -11.31
C GLU A 917 50.53 8.60 -9.92
N VAL A 918 49.92 7.91 -8.95
CA VAL A 918 50.52 7.59 -7.65
C VAL A 918 51.24 6.26 -7.77
N ILE A 919 52.56 6.26 -7.63
CA ILE A 919 53.41 5.08 -7.77
C ILE A 919 54.09 4.71 -6.45
N THR A 920 54.43 3.43 -6.31
CA THR A 920 55.32 2.94 -5.25
C THR A 920 56.78 3.18 -5.65
N ILE A 921 57.58 3.64 -4.69
CA ILE A 921 59.03 3.84 -4.86
C ILE A 921 59.78 3.11 -3.76
N ASP A 922 60.97 2.60 -4.10
CA ASP A 922 61.92 2.07 -3.11
C ASP A 922 62.68 3.27 -2.50
N ALA A 923 62.50 3.49 -1.19
CA ALA A 923 63.13 4.56 -0.44
C ALA A 923 64.46 4.13 0.22
N GLY A 924 64.83 2.84 0.12
CA GLY A 924 66.03 2.28 0.75
C GLY A 924 67.34 2.66 0.04
N ASN A 925 68.36 3.02 0.83
CA ASN A 925 69.74 3.26 0.36
C ASN A 925 70.68 2.06 0.67
N SER A 926 70.12 0.91 1.07
CA SER A 926 70.88 -0.31 1.39
C SER A 926 70.05 -1.58 1.18
N ASP A 927 70.67 -2.62 0.60
CA ASP A 927 70.11 -3.94 0.24
C ASP A 927 69.48 -4.76 1.41
N ARG A 928 69.30 -4.18 2.60
CA ARG A 928 68.80 -4.90 3.80
C ARG A 928 67.54 -4.31 4.45
N ASP A 929 67.14 -3.09 4.12
CA ASP A 929 65.89 -2.49 4.58
C ASP A 929 65.15 -1.93 3.37
N GLN A 930 64.16 -2.67 2.85
CA GLN A 930 63.27 -2.20 1.78
C GLN A 930 62.20 -1.27 2.40
N GLU A 931 62.57 -0.04 2.71
CA GLU A 931 61.57 0.99 3.03
C GLU A 931 60.89 1.42 1.73
N THR A 932 59.58 1.18 1.59
CA THR A 932 58.78 1.56 0.41
C THR A 932 57.98 2.82 0.70
N GLY A 933 57.93 3.76 -0.24
CA GLY A 933 57.13 4.99 -0.12
C GLY A 933 56.23 5.23 -1.33
N LEU A 934 55.40 6.28 -1.26
CA LEU A 934 54.55 6.71 -2.39
C LEU A 934 55.06 8.02 -2.99
N ARG A 935 54.98 8.14 -4.32
CA ARG A 935 55.34 9.36 -5.06
C ARG A 935 54.30 9.69 -6.11
N TRP A 936 54.07 10.98 -6.33
CA TRP A 936 53.29 11.49 -7.46
C TRP A 936 54.18 11.70 -8.70
N ASP A 937 53.79 11.12 -9.83
CA ASP A 937 54.38 11.38 -11.14
C ASP A 937 53.32 12.03 -12.04
N ALA A 938 53.60 13.27 -12.49
CA ALA A 938 52.70 13.99 -13.40
C ALA A 938 52.63 13.33 -14.78
N VAL A 939 51.51 13.51 -15.48
CA VAL A 939 51.28 12.96 -16.83
C VAL A 939 52.44 13.28 -17.79
N PRO A 940 52.88 12.31 -18.62
CA PRO A 940 53.87 12.57 -19.67
C PRO A 940 53.40 13.70 -20.60
N GLY A 941 54.29 14.67 -20.87
CA GLY A 941 53.93 15.91 -21.58
C GLY A 941 53.87 17.15 -20.69
N SER A 942 53.81 16.98 -19.36
CA SER A 942 53.80 18.10 -18.41
C SER A 942 55.20 18.72 -18.20
N ASN A 943 55.23 20.03 -17.92
CA ASN A 943 56.44 20.76 -17.52
C ASN A 943 56.74 20.68 -16.01
N THR A 944 55.93 19.95 -15.25
CA THR A 944 56.11 19.78 -13.80
C THR A 944 57.42 19.01 -13.49
N PRO A 945 58.23 19.45 -12.52
CA PRO A 945 59.39 18.69 -12.06
C PRO A 945 59.00 17.29 -11.58
N LEU A 946 59.87 16.30 -11.82
CA LEU A 946 59.65 14.93 -11.35
C LEU A 946 59.55 14.91 -9.81
N GLY A 947 58.50 14.26 -9.28
CA GLY A 947 58.27 14.17 -7.84
C GLY A 947 57.78 15.46 -7.16
N ALA A 948 57.36 16.47 -7.92
CA ALA A 948 56.66 17.62 -7.35
C ALA A 948 55.29 17.20 -6.78
N ALA A 949 54.82 17.90 -5.74
CA ALA A 949 53.51 17.64 -5.17
C ALA A 949 52.38 17.87 -6.21
N PRO A 950 51.29 17.08 -6.17
CA PRO A 950 50.14 17.29 -7.04
C PRO A 950 49.46 18.63 -6.71
N ASN A 951 49.10 19.39 -7.75
CA ASN A 951 48.27 20.59 -7.64
C ASN A 951 47.38 20.72 -8.87
N PHE A 952 46.12 20.34 -8.73
CA PHE A 952 45.13 20.33 -9.80
C PHE A 952 44.29 21.62 -9.87
N GLY A 953 44.62 22.63 -9.07
CA GLY A 953 43.86 23.88 -8.96
C GLY A 953 42.75 23.83 -7.90
N SER A 954 42.21 25.01 -7.56
CA SER A 954 41.23 25.15 -6.46
C SER A 954 39.87 24.53 -6.74
N GLN A 955 39.48 24.37 -8.01
CA GLN A 955 38.21 23.74 -8.40
C GLN A 955 38.22 22.22 -8.17
N LEU A 956 39.39 21.59 -8.12
CA LEU A 956 39.54 20.14 -7.92
C LEU A 956 39.99 19.83 -6.48
N GLN A 957 39.44 20.55 -5.49
CA GLN A 957 39.88 20.46 -4.09
C GLN A 957 39.75 19.04 -3.51
N HIS A 958 38.64 18.34 -3.77
CA HIS A 958 38.42 17.00 -3.21
C HIS A 958 39.35 15.96 -3.84
N LEU A 959 39.61 16.06 -5.16
CA LEU A 959 40.58 15.21 -5.85
C LEU A 959 42.01 15.47 -5.36
N ASN A 960 42.40 16.74 -5.17
CA ASN A 960 43.69 17.11 -4.57
C ASN A 960 43.83 16.50 -3.18
N SER A 961 42.80 16.63 -2.33
CA SER A 961 42.82 16.12 -0.96
C SER A 961 42.86 14.59 -0.89
N PHE A 962 42.17 13.90 -1.80
CA PHE A 962 42.26 12.45 -1.95
C PHE A 962 43.69 11.98 -2.27
N VAL A 963 44.32 12.55 -3.31
CA VAL A 963 45.69 12.18 -3.70
C VAL A 963 46.69 12.55 -2.60
N ASN A 964 46.57 13.74 -2.01
CA ASN A 964 47.44 14.15 -0.91
C ASN A 964 47.27 13.28 0.35
N GLY A 965 46.04 12.86 0.67
CA GLY A 965 45.76 11.95 1.78
C GLY A 965 46.51 10.62 1.65
N LEU A 966 46.51 10.04 0.44
CA LEU A 966 47.30 8.85 0.12
C LEU A 966 48.81 9.11 0.23
N LEU A 967 49.32 10.20 -0.35
CA LEU A 967 50.76 10.52 -0.31
C LEU A 967 51.28 10.80 1.10
N LEU A 968 50.45 11.39 1.99
CA LEU A 968 50.78 11.61 3.39
C LEU A 968 50.99 10.29 4.15
N ARG A 969 50.17 9.26 3.85
CA ARG A 969 50.38 7.89 4.36
C ARG A 969 51.63 7.24 3.75
N GLY A 970 51.95 7.61 2.50
CA GLY A 970 53.17 7.23 1.79
C GLY A 970 54.48 7.52 2.52
N ALA A 971 54.48 8.49 3.46
CA ALA A 971 55.63 8.78 4.32
C ALA A 971 55.84 7.73 5.44
N GLN A 972 54.86 6.86 5.67
CA GLN A 972 54.87 5.78 6.68
C GLN A 972 55.00 4.38 6.04
N GLY A 973 54.90 4.27 4.71
CA GLY A 973 54.92 3.00 3.97
C GLY A 973 54.07 3.05 2.69
N SER A 974 54.06 1.99 1.88
CA SER A 974 53.18 1.87 0.69
C SER A 974 51.90 1.08 0.93
N ASP A 975 51.62 0.74 2.19
CA ASP A 975 50.54 -0.17 2.57
C ASP A 975 49.16 0.42 2.29
N ALA A 976 48.95 1.72 2.53
CA ALA A 976 47.68 2.41 2.25
C ALA A 976 47.23 2.28 0.77
N LEU A 977 48.16 2.44 -0.19
CA LEU A 977 47.83 2.25 -1.61
C LEU A 977 47.52 0.79 -1.92
N SER A 978 48.29 -0.14 -1.33
CA SER A 978 48.07 -1.58 -1.51
C SER A 978 46.71 -2.02 -0.96
N CYS A 979 46.33 -1.53 0.21
CA CYS A 979 45.03 -1.78 0.83
C CYS A 979 43.85 -1.16 0.06
N LEU A 980 43.99 0.07 -0.46
CA LEU A 980 42.95 0.68 -1.30
C LEU A 980 42.70 -0.16 -2.55
N LEU A 981 43.79 -0.55 -3.20
CA LEU A 981 43.80 -1.42 -4.35
C LEU A 981 43.12 -2.77 -4.02
N ASP A 982 43.47 -3.40 -2.90
CA ASP A 982 42.84 -4.66 -2.46
C ASP A 982 41.31 -4.58 -2.38
N VAL A 983 40.77 -3.49 -1.82
CA VAL A 983 39.32 -3.27 -1.73
C VAL A 983 38.69 -3.15 -3.12
N ILE A 984 39.31 -2.36 -4.01
CA ILE A 984 38.79 -2.14 -5.38
C ILE A 984 38.66 -3.47 -6.15
N ASP A 985 39.71 -4.29 -6.18
CA ASP A 985 39.69 -5.53 -6.97
C ASP A 985 38.76 -6.58 -6.37
N ALA A 986 38.75 -6.71 -5.04
CA ALA A 986 37.88 -7.66 -4.35
C ALA A 986 36.40 -7.43 -4.68
N SER A 987 35.98 -6.17 -4.80
CA SER A 987 34.62 -5.80 -5.21
C SER A 987 34.37 -6.13 -6.69
N LEU A 988 35.25 -5.65 -7.57
CA LEU A 988 35.08 -5.75 -9.01
C LEU A 988 35.03 -7.20 -9.52
N TRP A 989 35.76 -8.11 -8.86
CA TRP A 989 35.71 -9.54 -9.17
C TRP A 989 34.38 -10.21 -8.82
N LYS A 990 33.66 -9.74 -7.80
CA LYS A 990 32.38 -10.36 -7.39
C LYS A 990 31.19 -9.79 -8.17
N VAL A 991 31.14 -8.47 -8.36
CA VAL A 991 30.00 -7.77 -8.98
C VAL A 991 29.89 -8.10 -10.48
N ASP A 992 31.02 -8.22 -11.18
CA ASP A 992 31.06 -8.57 -12.61
C ASP A 992 32.42 -9.22 -12.96
N PRO A 993 32.60 -10.53 -12.66
CA PRO A 993 33.89 -11.24 -12.79
C PRO A 993 34.42 -11.33 -14.22
N LEU A 994 33.54 -11.26 -15.22
CA LEU A 994 33.90 -11.48 -16.63
C LEU A 994 33.93 -10.19 -17.44
N GLY A 995 33.20 -9.14 -17.03
CA GLY A 995 33.02 -7.93 -17.83
C GLY A 995 32.27 -8.24 -19.12
N GLN A 996 31.14 -7.60 -19.37
CA GLN A 996 30.75 -7.41 -20.78
C GLN A 996 31.96 -6.77 -21.49
N PRO A 997 32.49 -7.36 -22.57
CA PRO A 997 33.79 -6.98 -23.09
C PRO A 997 33.74 -5.57 -23.68
N MET A 998 34.14 -4.57 -22.90
CA MET A 998 34.85 -3.44 -23.50
C MET A 998 36.03 -4.07 -24.25
N GLN A 999 36.02 -3.95 -25.57
CA GLN A 999 36.77 -4.78 -26.50
C GLN A 999 38.17 -5.19 -26.00
N GLY A 1000 38.30 -6.43 -25.48
CA GLY A 1000 39.57 -7.12 -25.26
C GLY A 1000 40.07 -7.21 -23.82
N ASN A 1001 41.14 -7.99 -23.63
CA ASN A 1001 41.84 -8.29 -22.37
C ASN A 1001 42.49 -7.05 -21.69
N LEU A 1002 42.09 -5.82 -22.04
CA LEU A 1002 42.65 -4.59 -21.50
C LEU A 1002 42.28 -4.39 -20.03
N ALA A 1003 41.02 -4.69 -19.65
CA ALA A 1003 40.54 -4.64 -18.27
C ALA A 1003 41.27 -5.61 -17.30
N ILE A 1004 41.98 -6.60 -17.87
CA ILE A 1004 42.81 -7.57 -17.11
C ILE A 1004 44.19 -6.96 -16.82
N LEU A 1005 44.69 -6.07 -17.69
CA LEU A 1005 46.01 -5.42 -17.57
C LEU A 1005 45.94 -4.07 -16.85
N LEU A 1006 44.91 -3.29 -17.18
CA LEU A 1006 44.51 -2.04 -16.54
C LEU A 1006 43.16 -2.31 -15.88
N GLY A 1007 42.97 -1.93 -14.63
CA GLY A 1007 41.65 -2.07 -14.02
C GLY A 1007 40.62 -1.12 -14.61
N ARG A 1008 39.44 -1.07 -14.01
CA ARG A 1008 38.31 -0.31 -14.55
C ARG A 1008 38.35 1.17 -14.12
N PRO A 1009 37.87 2.12 -14.95
CA PRO A 1009 37.66 3.49 -14.52
C PRO A 1009 36.62 3.59 -13.41
N LEU A 1010 37.03 4.15 -12.27
CA LEU A 1010 36.17 4.45 -11.14
C LEU A 1010 36.02 5.97 -11.01
N ALA A 1011 34.79 6.43 -10.82
CA ALA A 1011 34.48 7.82 -10.57
C ALA A 1011 34.75 8.17 -9.10
N VAL A 1012 35.36 9.33 -8.85
CA VAL A 1012 35.43 9.97 -7.54
C VAL A 1012 34.24 10.92 -7.46
N VAL A 1013 33.27 10.64 -6.58
CA VAL A 1013 31.95 11.28 -6.58
C VAL A 1013 31.69 11.99 -5.26
N ARG A 1014 31.11 13.19 -5.31
CA ARG A 1014 30.65 13.94 -4.14
C ARG A 1014 29.16 13.72 -3.86
N ALA A 1015 28.85 13.44 -2.61
CA ALA A 1015 27.49 13.25 -2.13
C ALA A 1015 27.31 13.80 -0.70
N ARG A 1016 26.07 14.05 -0.33
CA ARG A 1016 25.65 14.43 1.02
C ARG A 1016 24.51 13.55 1.48
N ILE A 1017 24.49 13.24 2.76
CA ILE A 1017 23.41 12.49 3.40
C ILE A 1017 22.99 13.16 4.71
N THR A 1018 21.68 13.36 4.84
CA THR A 1018 21.00 13.88 6.04
C THR A 1018 19.78 12.99 6.30
N LEU A 1019 19.45 12.75 7.57
CA LEU A 1019 18.25 12.02 7.97
C LEU A 1019 17.20 13.01 8.48
N GLU A 1020 16.10 13.12 7.77
CA GLU A 1020 15.03 14.09 8.02
C GLU A 1020 13.78 13.39 8.56
N VAL A 1021 13.06 14.08 9.46
CA VAL A 1021 11.71 13.75 9.89
C VAL A 1021 10.70 14.58 9.09
N ASP A 1022 9.49 14.07 8.88
CA ASP A 1022 8.43 14.85 8.23
C ASP A 1022 7.99 16.05 9.09
N GLY A 1023 8.38 17.25 8.68
CA GLY A 1023 8.04 18.50 9.35
C GLY A 1023 8.75 18.69 10.69
N THR A 1024 8.00 18.89 11.78
CA THR A 1024 8.58 19.09 13.12
C THR A 1024 8.66 17.78 13.90
N PRO A 1025 9.72 17.55 14.71
CA PRO A 1025 9.81 16.36 15.57
C PRO A 1025 8.55 16.14 16.39
N ALA A 1026 8.09 14.89 16.47
CA ALA A 1026 6.97 14.49 17.30
C ALA A 1026 7.22 14.88 18.77
N THR A 1027 6.18 15.34 19.46
CA THR A 1027 6.28 15.77 20.85
C THR A 1027 5.23 15.11 21.72
N ASN A 1028 5.59 14.86 22.97
CA ASN A 1028 4.71 14.28 23.97
C ASN A 1028 3.47 15.17 24.18
N GLN A 1029 2.29 14.60 23.92
CA GLN A 1029 1.00 15.28 23.94
C GLN A 1029 0.32 15.32 25.31
N ALA A 1030 0.94 14.81 26.39
CA ALA A 1030 0.35 14.81 27.72
C ALA A 1030 -0.09 16.23 28.15
N TRP A 1031 -1.15 16.32 28.95
CA TRP A 1031 -1.71 17.59 29.41
C TRP A 1031 -0.65 18.54 29.98
N GLU A 1032 0.18 18.03 30.90
CA GLU A 1032 1.27 18.75 31.57
C GLU A 1032 2.42 19.17 30.65
N ASN A 1033 2.53 18.56 29.46
CA ASN A 1033 3.59 18.81 28.49
C ASN A 1033 3.19 19.81 27.40
N THR A 1034 1.94 20.30 27.45
CA THR A 1034 1.47 21.40 26.60
C THR A 1034 2.43 22.58 26.66
N SER A 1035 2.85 23.09 25.49
CA SER A 1035 3.83 24.17 25.28
C SER A 1035 5.31 23.86 25.61
N LYS A 1036 5.66 22.63 26.01
CA LYS A 1036 7.05 22.26 26.37
C LYS A 1036 7.87 21.64 25.24
N GLN A 1037 7.23 21.15 24.17
CA GLN A 1037 7.90 20.56 23.00
C GLN A 1037 8.87 19.42 23.37
N ILE A 1038 8.42 18.46 24.19
CA ILE A 1038 9.25 17.36 24.70
C ILE A 1038 9.32 16.23 23.66
N THR A 1039 10.51 15.88 23.20
CA THR A 1039 10.78 14.80 22.22
C THR A 1039 11.37 13.54 22.86
N ASP A 1040 11.58 13.48 24.18
CA ASP A 1040 12.32 12.40 24.87
C ASP A 1040 13.73 12.12 24.29
N GLY A 1041 14.28 13.07 23.51
CA GLY A 1041 15.62 13.00 22.95
C GLY A 1041 15.77 12.01 21.78
N PHE A 1042 14.67 11.59 21.13
CA PHE A 1042 14.77 10.66 19.98
C PHE A 1042 15.58 11.25 18.81
N THR A 1043 15.54 12.57 18.64
CA THR A 1043 16.31 13.31 17.64
C THR A 1043 17.82 13.27 17.89
N GLU A 1044 18.27 12.81 19.06
CA GLU A 1044 19.69 12.67 19.42
C GLU A 1044 20.18 11.21 19.27
N VAL A 1045 19.28 10.27 18.93
CA VAL A 1045 19.60 8.85 18.82
C VAL A 1045 20.45 8.59 17.58
N SER A 1046 21.62 8.00 17.78
CA SER A 1046 22.59 7.72 16.74
C SER A 1046 22.23 6.43 15.96
N LEU A 1047 21.51 6.58 14.84
CA LEU A 1047 20.99 5.43 14.07
C LEU A 1047 22.01 4.93 13.03
N PRO A 1048 22.28 3.61 12.99
CA PRO A 1048 23.31 3.04 12.12
C PRO A 1048 22.87 2.89 10.65
N LEU A 1049 23.77 3.13 9.70
CA LEU A 1049 23.56 2.87 8.28
C LEU A 1049 24.86 2.46 7.58
N ARG A 1050 24.75 1.90 6.38
CA ARG A 1050 25.87 1.44 5.55
C ARG A 1050 25.72 1.98 4.14
N ILE A 1051 26.85 2.25 3.49
CA ILE A 1051 26.92 2.71 2.10
C ILE A 1051 27.74 1.70 1.31
N GLY A 1052 27.12 1.11 0.29
CA GLY A 1052 27.73 0.03 -0.49
C GLY A 1052 27.69 -1.33 0.22
N ASP A 1053 27.27 -2.36 -0.50
CA ASP A 1053 27.17 -3.73 0.01
C ASP A 1053 27.51 -4.75 -1.07
N ILE A 1054 28.46 -5.63 -0.79
CA ILE A 1054 28.94 -6.64 -1.74
C ILE A 1054 27.95 -7.78 -2.00
N GLY A 1055 26.91 -7.91 -1.18
CA GLY A 1055 25.78 -8.83 -1.36
C GLY A 1055 24.82 -8.35 -2.44
N LEU A 1056 24.78 -7.05 -2.74
CA LEU A 1056 23.92 -6.50 -3.78
C LEU A 1056 24.60 -6.61 -5.15
N SER A 1057 23.97 -7.29 -6.11
CA SER A 1057 24.50 -7.48 -7.46
C SER A 1057 24.69 -6.17 -8.24
N GLY A 1058 23.94 -5.11 -7.89
CA GLY A 1058 24.05 -3.78 -8.48
C GLY A 1058 25.05 -2.84 -7.80
N ASN A 1059 25.79 -3.28 -6.77
CA ASN A 1059 26.67 -2.40 -6.01
C ASN A 1059 27.80 -1.81 -6.87
N GLY A 1060 27.81 -0.48 -7.02
CA GLY A 1060 28.87 0.28 -7.65
C GLY A 1060 29.91 0.83 -6.68
N VAL A 1061 29.69 0.77 -5.36
CA VAL A 1061 30.55 1.43 -4.36
C VAL A 1061 31.74 0.55 -4.00
N MET A 1062 32.95 1.11 -4.11
CA MET A 1062 34.19 0.51 -3.61
C MET A 1062 34.50 0.95 -2.17
N GLY A 1063 34.01 2.12 -1.79
CA GLY A 1063 34.16 2.68 -0.46
C GLY A 1063 34.06 4.20 -0.50
N TYR A 1064 34.27 4.85 0.64
CA TYR A 1064 34.11 6.29 0.79
C TYR A 1064 35.06 6.90 1.82
N PHE A 1065 35.19 8.23 1.73
CA PHE A 1065 35.80 9.10 2.72
C PHE A 1065 34.71 9.94 3.39
N LEU A 1066 34.80 10.10 4.72
CA LEU A 1066 33.79 10.77 5.54
C LEU A 1066 34.28 12.16 5.96
N ASP A 1067 33.41 13.16 5.84
CA ASP A 1067 33.60 14.55 6.32
C ASP A 1067 34.92 15.20 5.88
N ASN A 1068 35.31 14.93 4.63
CA ASN A 1068 36.56 15.38 4.01
C ASN A 1068 37.84 14.90 4.73
N ASP A 1069 37.77 13.86 5.55
CA ASP A 1069 38.94 13.15 6.08
C ASP A 1069 39.40 12.07 5.09
N TYR A 1070 40.48 12.36 4.37
CA TYR A 1070 41.10 11.45 3.41
C TYR A 1070 42.19 10.56 4.02
N SER A 1071 42.36 10.61 5.35
CA SER A 1071 43.35 9.79 6.06
C SER A 1071 42.86 8.37 6.38
N GLN A 1072 41.55 8.14 6.30
CA GLN A 1072 40.88 6.86 6.55
C GLN A 1072 39.90 6.54 5.42
N PHE A 1073 39.89 5.31 4.95
CA PHE A 1073 39.01 4.83 3.90
C PHE A 1073 38.03 3.79 4.46
N TYR A 1074 36.74 4.04 4.23
CA TYR A 1074 35.64 3.17 4.65
C TYR A 1074 35.28 2.26 3.48
N PRO A 1075 35.62 0.96 3.51
CA PRO A 1075 35.28 0.03 2.43
C PRO A 1075 33.77 -0.26 2.39
N TYR A 1076 33.27 -0.82 1.28
CA TYR A 1076 31.90 -1.34 1.22
C TYR A 1076 31.66 -2.46 2.26
N HIS A 1077 30.39 -2.71 2.61
CA HIS A 1077 30.04 -3.77 3.56
C HIS A 1077 30.31 -5.18 3.01
N GLY A 1078 30.93 -6.03 3.83
CA GLY A 1078 31.33 -7.40 3.48
C GLY A 1078 32.77 -7.54 2.97
N TYR A 1079 33.56 -6.46 2.91
CA TYR A 1079 34.99 -6.57 2.67
C TYR A 1079 35.71 -7.27 3.84
N THR A 1080 36.55 -8.25 3.52
CA THR A 1080 37.49 -8.83 4.48
C THR A 1080 38.88 -8.92 3.85
N PRO A 1081 39.97 -8.79 4.63
CA PRO A 1081 41.33 -8.91 4.09
C PRO A 1081 41.60 -10.26 3.38
N LYS A 1082 40.82 -11.30 3.66
CA LYS A 1082 40.90 -12.59 2.96
C LYS A 1082 40.50 -12.50 1.50
N LEU A 1083 39.57 -11.61 1.14
CA LEU A 1083 39.17 -11.39 -0.26
C LEU A 1083 40.32 -10.83 -1.10
N ALA A 1084 41.31 -10.19 -0.47
CA ALA A 1084 42.49 -9.63 -1.12
C ALA A 1084 43.62 -10.65 -1.35
N VAL A 1085 43.57 -11.84 -0.73
CA VAL A 1085 44.62 -12.86 -0.82
C VAL A 1085 44.96 -13.25 -2.27
N PRO A 1086 43.98 -13.51 -3.16
CA PRO A 1086 44.31 -13.84 -4.55
C PRO A 1086 45.03 -12.69 -5.26
N ARG A 1087 44.60 -11.43 -5.06
CA ARG A 1087 45.24 -10.25 -5.65
C ARG A 1087 46.69 -10.14 -5.21
N ARG A 1088 46.95 -10.21 -3.90
CA ARG A 1088 48.31 -10.10 -3.33
C ARG A 1088 49.21 -11.22 -3.81
N THR A 1089 48.68 -12.45 -3.95
CA THR A 1089 49.47 -13.58 -4.49
C THR A 1089 49.78 -13.39 -5.97
N LEU A 1090 48.81 -12.93 -6.78
CA LEU A 1090 49.02 -12.63 -8.20
C LEU A 1090 49.99 -11.46 -8.43
N ALA A 1091 50.03 -10.50 -7.49
CA ALA A 1091 50.96 -9.38 -7.48
C ALA A 1091 52.41 -9.78 -7.15
N ASP A 1092 52.62 -10.88 -6.41
CA ASP A 1092 53.95 -11.30 -5.98
C ASP A 1092 54.73 -11.97 -7.12
N ARG A 1093 55.59 -11.19 -7.77
CA ARG A 1093 56.46 -11.62 -8.86
C ARG A 1093 57.54 -12.61 -8.45
N ARG A 1094 57.72 -12.87 -7.15
CA ARG A 1094 58.72 -13.84 -6.64
C ARG A 1094 58.18 -15.27 -6.68
N LEU A 1095 56.87 -15.44 -6.84
CA LEU A 1095 56.21 -16.75 -6.80
C LEU A 1095 56.09 -17.36 -8.21
N PRO A 1096 56.50 -18.63 -8.40
CA PRO A 1096 56.21 -19.36 -9.62
C PRO A 1096 54.70 -19.59 -9.80
N GLU A 1097 54.17 -19.43 -11.01
CA GLU A 1097 52.75 -19.64 -11.33
C GLU A 1097 52.21 -20.99 -10.83
N SER A 1098 53.02 -22.04 -10.93
CA SER A 1098 52.67 -23.40 -10.47
C SER A 1098 52.41 -23.51 -8.96
N GLN A 1099 52.86 -22.54 -8.16
CA GLN A 1099 52.73 -22.52 -6.70
C GLN A 1099 51.69 -21.51 -6.20
N MET A 1100 51.22 -20.60 -7.05
CA MET A 1100 50.28 -19.54 -6.66
C MET A 1100 48.97 -20.10 -6.10
N LEU A 1101 48.37 -21.10 -6.76
CA LEU A 1101 47.11 -21.69 -6.30
C LEU A 1101 47.25 -22.38 -4.93
N ALA A 1102 48.38 -23.08 -4.72
CA ALA A 1102 48.68 -23.73 -3.44
C ALA A 1102 48.87 -22.70 -2.33
N GLN A 1103 49.51 -21.56 -2.64
CA GLN A 1103 49.71 -20.47 -1.70
C GLN A 1103 48.41 -19.71 -1.37
N ILE A 1104 47.55 -19.47 -2.36
CA ILE A 1104 46.21 -18.91 -2.14
C ILE A 1104 45.43 -19.83 -1.20
N ALA A 1105 45.37 -21.14 -1.50
CA ALA A 1105 44.67 -22.11 -0.66
C ALA A 1105 45.23 -22.11 0.78
N GLN A 1106 46.56 -22.14 0.93
CA GLN A 1106 47.21 -22.12 2.23
C GLN A 1106 46.92 -20.84 3.04
N GLN A 1107 46.88 -19.67 2.39
CA GLN A 1107 46.61 -18.39 3.03
C GLN A 1107 45.11 -18.19 3.35
N LEU A 1108 44.21 -18.82 2.59
CA LEU A 1108 42.78 -18.83 2.89
C LEU A 1108 42.45 -19.81 4.04
N ASP A 1109 43.15 -20.95 4.11
CA ASP A 1109 42.98 -21.99 5.14
C ASP A 1109 43.63 -21.62 6.49
N SER A 1110 44.59 -20.68 6.51
CA SER A 1110 45.18 -20.25 7.76
C SER A 1110 44.14 -19.53 8.62
N ASN A 1111 43.74 -20.15 9.74
CA ASN A 1111 42.90 -19.54 10.79
C ASN A 1111 43.54 -18.30 11.45
N ASN A 1112 44.80 -18.00 11.13
CA ASN A 1112 45.32 -16.67 11.34
C ASN A 1112 44.71 -15.77 10.28
N ASP A 1113 43.66 -15.02 10.64
CA ASP A 1113 43.41 -13.74 9.98
C ASP A 1113 44.74 -12.99 10.03
N ASN A 1114 45.50 -12.99 8.91
CA ASN A 1114 46.88 -12.52 8.91
C ASN A 1114 46.92 -11.06 9.39
N ALA A 1115 47.24 -10.92 10.67
CA ALA A 1115 47.06 -9.72 11.48
C ALA A 1115 47.94 -8.55 11.00
N GLU A 1116 48.91 -8.79 10.12
CA GLU A 1116 49.82 -7.77 9.61
C GLU A 1116 49.22 -6.93 8.48
N ALA A 1117 48.14 -7.38 7.83
CA ALA A 1117 47.44 -6.58 6.81
C ALA A 1117 45.98 -6.23 7.19
N ALA A 1118 45.50 -6.75 8.33
CA ALA A 1118 44.25 -6.36 8.96
C ALA A 1118 44.43 -5.21 9.98
N SER A 1119 45.67 -4.71 10.14
CA SER A 1119 46.02 -3.66 11.12
C SER A 1119 46.56 -2.37 10.50
N ASP A 1120 46.41 -2.15 9.18
CA ASP A 1120 46.75 -0.83 8.61
C ASP A 1120 45.71 0.20 9.07
N PRO A 1121 46.09 1.29 9.76
CA PRO A 1121 45.17 2.33 10.22
C PRO A 1121 44.48 3.13 9.08
N TYR A 1122 44.73 2.79 7.82
CA TYR A 1122 44.08 3.40 6.66
C TYR A 1122 42.68 2.81 6.38
N ILE A 1123 42.46 1.50 6.50
CA ILE A 1123 41.15 0.87 6.22
C ILE A 1123 40.34 0.76 7.52
N VAL A 1124 39.13 1.31 7.52
CA VAL A 1124 38.22 1.20 8.67
C VAL A 1124 37.58 -0.20 8.70
N SER A 1125 37.74 -0.92 9.81
CA SER A 1125 37.28 -2.30 9.95
C SER A 1125 35.76 -2.44 10.02
N ASN A 1126 35.06 -1.42 10.54
CA ASN A 1126 33.59 -1.37 10.57
C ASN A 1126 33.12 -0.13 9.80
N PRO A 1127 32.73 -0.26 8.51
CA PRO A 1127 32.37 0.87 7.67
C PRO A 1127 30.93 1.38 7.92
N GLN A 1128 30.44 1.29 9.15
CA GLN A 1128 29.10 1.74 9.52
C GLN A 1128 29.12 3.24 9.83
N LEU A 1129 28.20 3.99 9.22
CA LEU A 1129 27.94 5.40 9.52
C LEU A 1129 26.79 5.48 10.53
N HIS A 1130 26.72 6.59 11.27
CA HIS A 1130 25.59 6.86 12.15
C HIS A 1130 25.02 8.25 11.87
N LEU A 1131 23.69 8.37 11.86
CA LEU A 1131 22.98 9.64 11.68
C LEU A 1131 21.87 9.77 12.73
N PRO A 1132 21.76 10.93 13.40
CA PRO A 1132 20.57 11.25 14.18
C PRO A 1132 19.41 11.72 13.28
N PRO A 1133 18.15 11.42 13.63
CA PRO A 1133 16.98 11.90 12.89
C PRO A 1133 16.61 13.33 13.31
N ASP A 1134 17.54 14.27 13.12
CA ASP A 1134 17.39 15.68 13.53
C ASP A 1134 17.11 16.64 12.36
N GLY A 1135 17.22 16.17 11.11
CA GLY A 1135 17.11 16.97 9.90
C GLY A 1135 18.21 18.03 9.71
N THR A 1136 19.27 18.02 10.52
CA THR A 1136 20.34 19.05 10.47
C THR A 1136 21.75 18.47 10.41
N THR A 1137 21.98 17.31 11.02
CA THR A 1137 23.27 16.62 10.97
C THR A 1137 23.47 16.03 9.57
N THR A 1138 24.48 16.55 8.86
CA THR A 1138 24.78 16.18 7.48
C THR A 1138 26.21 15.66 7.39
N HIS A 1139 26.40 14.52 6.73
CA HIS A 1139 27.72 13.99 6.42
C HIS A 1139 28.09 14.25 4.96
N ASP A 1140 29.34 14.69 4.76
CA ASP A 1140 29.93 14.93 3.45
C ASP A 1140 30.68 13.67 3.00
N LEU A 1141 30.36 13.13 1.83
CA LEU A 1141 30.89 11.86 1.33
C LEU A 1141 31.68 12.06 0.04
N THR A 1142 32.90 11.51 -0.01
CA THR A 1142 33.64 11.31 -1.28
C THR A 1142 33.72 9.82 -1.57
N LEU A 1143 32.95 9.37 -2.56
CA LEU A 1143 32.74 7.97 -2.90
C LEU A 1143 33.64 7.55 -4.07
N LEU A 1144 34.13 6.31 -4.03
CA LEU A 1144 34.71 5.64 -5.20
C LEU A 1144 33.66 4.72 -5.81
N VAL A 1145 33.20 5.04 -7.03
CA VAL A 1145 32.03 4.42 -7.64
C VAL A 1145 32.35 3.89 -9.03
N ASP A 1146 32.02 2.63 -9.31
CA ASP A 1146 31.88 2.13 -10.68
C ASP A 1146 30.62 2.74 -11.30
N PRO A 1147 30.76 3.55 -12.38
CA PRO A 1147 29.63 4.29 -12.95
C PRO A 1147 28.52 3.41 -13.55
N ARG A 1148 28.74 2.10 -13.64
CA ARG A 1148 27.76 1.12 -14.16
C ARG A 1148 26.84 0.57 -13.06
N GLY A 1149 27.25 0.68 -11.80
CA GLY A 1149 26.47 0.24 -10.65
C GLY A 1149 25.66 1.36 -10.01
N SER A 1150 24.91 1.02 -8.97
CA SER A 1150 24.21 1.96 -8.10
C SER A 1150 24.98 2.20 -6.80
N ILE A 1151 24.59 3.24 -6.08
CA ILE A 1151 25.12 3.61 -4.77
C ILE A 1151 24.03 3.26 -3.75
N PRO A 1152 24.03 2.04 -3.18
CA PRO A 1152 23.01 1.62 -2.22
C PRO A 1152 23.30 2.17 -0.83
N VAL A 1153 22.24 2.54 -0.11
CA VAL A 1153 22.25 2.89 1.32
C VAL A 1153 21.31 1.94 2.07
N ILE A 1154 21.84 1.27 3.09
CA ILE A 1154 21.12 0.26 3.89
C ILE A 1154 21.11 0.72 5.35
N SER A 1155 19.94 0.78 5.97
CA SER A 1155 19.82 1.25 7.35
C SER A 1155 18.91 0.39 8.23
N GLY A 1156 18.09 -0.50 7.63
CA GLY A 1156 17.08 -1.30 8.33
C GLY A 1156 15.83 -0.53 8.77
N TYR A 1157 15.97 0.75 9.12
CA TYR A 1157 14.85 1.62 9.49
C TYR A 1157 14.19 2.37 8.33
N LEU A 1158 14.78 2.31 7.13
CA LEU A 1158 14.21 2.79 5.86
C LEU A 1158 14.45 1.73 4.77
N PRO A 1159 13.59 1.66 3.72
CA PRO A 1159 13.88 0.86 2.53
C PRO A 1159 15.26 1.19 1.94
N VAL A 1160 15.89 0.21 1.28
CA VAL A 1160 17.20 0.41 0.63
C VAL A 1160 17.07 1.47 -0.46
N GLN A 1161 17.83 2.56 -0.33
CA GLN A 1161 17.85 3.67 -1.28
C GLN A 1161 18.98 3.47 -2.29
N TYR A 1162 18.73 3.79 -3.57
CA TYR A 1162 19.71 3.63 -4.64
C TYR A 1162 19.90 4.95 -5.40
N LEU A 1163 21.14 5.44 -5.48
CA LEU A 1163 21.52 6.52 -6.40
C LEU A 1163 22.28 5.97 -7.61
N THR A 1164 22.22 6.67 -8.74
CA THR A 1164 22.99 6.36 -9.95
C THR A 1164 23.64 7.62 -10.51
N LEU A 1165 24.75 7.47 -11.24
CA LEU A 1165 25.43 8.59 -11.88
C LEU A 1165 24.76 8.96 -13.21
N SER A 1166 24.71 10.25 -13.50
CA SER A 1166 24.17 10.75 -14.78
C SER A 1166 25.02 10.26 -15.96
N PRO A 1167 24.42 9.69 -17.02
CA PRO A 1167 25.16 9.07 -18.12
C PRO A 1167 25.93 10.07 -19.00
N GLY A 1168 25.52 11.35 -19.05
CA GLY A 1168 26.16 12.37 -19.89
C GLY A 1168 27.63 12.64 -19.50
N PRO A 1169 27.91 13.13 -18.29
CA PRO A 1169 29.28 13.36 -17.80
C PRO A 1169 30.16 12.10 -17.83
N VAL A 1170 29.57 10.93 -17.51
CA VAL A 1170 30.26 9.63 -17.57
C VAL A 1170 30.73 9.33 -18.99
N THR A 1171 29.84 9.41 -19.98
CA THR A 1171 30.15 9.10 -21.37
C THR A 1171 31.19 10.07 -21.94
N LEU A 1172 31.07 11.36 -21.61
CA LEU A 1172 32.04 12.37 -22.03
C LEU A 1172 33.45 12.07 -21.50
N ALA A 1173 33.56 11.77 -20.20
CA ALA A 1173 34.85 11.50 -19.58
C ALA A 1173 35.50 10.22 -20.14
N LEU A 1174 34.76 9.11 -20.23
CA LEU A 1174 35.28 7.84 -20.73
C LEU A 1174 35.80 7.94 -22.18
N ASN A 1175 35.17 8.77 -23.02
CA ASN A 1175 35.62 9.01 -24.39
C ASN A 1175 36.93 9.82 -24.49
N ASN A 1176 37.22 10.66 -23.49
CA ASN A 1176 38.44 11.48 -23.46
C ASN A 1176 39.64 10.75 -22.83
N MET A 1177 39.42 9.68 -22.07
CA MET A 1177 40.47 8.98 -21.34
C MET A 1177 41.49 8.31 -22.27
N PHE A 1178 42.76 8.50 -21.92
CA PHE A 1178 43.89 7.76 -22.48
C PHE A 1178 44.81 7.29 -21.35
N VAL A 1179 45.48 6.15 -21.53
CA VAL A 1179 46.38 5.59 -20.53
C VAL A 1179 47.81 5.57 -21.07
N THR A 1180 48.78 5.86 -20.20
CA THR A 1180 50.20 5.85 -20.53
C THR A 1180 50.93 4.77 -19.76
N PHE A 1181 51.73 3.97 -20.46
CA PHE A 1181 52.56 2.93 -19.87
C PHE A 1181 54.02 3.32 -20.02
N ARG A 1182 54.77 3.33 -18.91
CA ARG A 1182 56.22 3.54 -18.99
C ARG A 1182 56.86 2.36 -19.72
N ALA A 1183 57.56 2.66 -20.81
CA ALA A 1183 58.24 1.68 -21.64
C ALA A 1183 59.68 2.14 -21.85
N GLY A 1184 60.66 1.39 -21.33
CA GLY A 1184 62.06 1.76 -21.47
C GLY A 1184 63.03 1.03 -20.53
N PRO A 1185 64.33 1.01 -20.87
CA PRO A 1185 64.91 1.54 -22.12
C PRO A 1185 64.63 0.64 -23.33
N VAL A 1186 64.25 1.23 -24.47
CA VAL A 1186 63.95 0.50 -25.73
C VAL A 1186 64.83 1.03 -26.88
N LEU A 1187 65.24 0.14 -27.79
CA LEU A 1187 65.99 0.52 -28.99
C LEU A 1187 65.04 0.95 -30.10
N LEU A 1188 64.98 2.24 -30.39
CA LEU A 1188 64.08 2.82 -31.39
C LEU A 1188 64.84 3.35 -32.61
N ASN A 1189 64.21 3.27 -33.79
CA ASN A 1189 64.67 3.93 -35.01
C ASN A 1189 64.19 5.39 -35.01
N SER A 1190 65.05 6.33 -35.41
CA SER A 1190 64.77 7.77 -35.38
C SER A 1190 63.66 8.23 -36.33
N THR A 1191 63.38 7.45 -37.39
CA THR A 1191 62.49 7.86 -38.50
C THR A 1191 61.11 7.19 -38.46
N GLU A 1192 61.00 5.97 -37.92
CA GLU A 1192 59.75 5.22 -37.81
C GLU A 1192 59.81 4.34 -36.55
N ILE A 1193 58.91 4.55 -35.59
CA ILE A 1193 58.89 3.84 -34.31
C ILE A 1193 58.01 2.60 -34.48
N GLN A 1194 58.63 1.41 -34.46
CA GLN A 1194 57.94 0.12 -34.52
C GLN A 1194 58.12 -0.62 -33.21
N LEU A 1195 57.03 -1.01 -32.58
CA LEU A 1195 57.02 -1.75 -31.32
C LEU A 1195 56.07 -2.96 -31.43
N PRO A 1196 56.34 -4.06 -30.69
CA PRO A 1196 55.40 -5.15 -30.59
C PRO A 1196 54.17 -4.68 -29.80
N LEU A 1197 53.07 -4.43 -30.51
CA LEU A 1197 51.81 -4.03 -29.90
C LEU A 1197 50.96 -5.27 -29.55
N PRO A 1198 50.24 -5.28 -28.42
CA PRO A 1198 49.36 -6.40 -28.07
C PRO A 1198 48.22 -6.56 -29.09
N ALA A 1199 48.17 -7.69 -29.81
CA ALA A 1199 47.18 -7.93 -30.86
C ALA A 1199 45.71 -7.93 -30.37
N ALA A 1200 45.49 -8.12 -29.06
CA ALA A 1200 44.17 -8.19 -28.44
C ALA A 1200 43.63 -6.83 -27.95
N ILE A 1201 44.44 -5.76 -27.98
CA ILE A 1201 44.05 -4.42 -27.50
C ILE A 1201 43.83 -3.51 -28.71
N LYS A 1202 42.62 -2.98 -28.85
CA LYS A 1202 42.25 -2.02 -29.90
C LYS A 1202 42.34 -0.59 -29.37
N GLY A 1203 42.84 0.31 -30.21
CA GLY A 1203 43.02 1.73 -29.91
C GLY A 1203 44.22 2.31 -30.66
N ASP A 1204 44.41 3.62 -30.56
CA ASP A 1204 45.53 4.31 -31.18
C ASP A 1204 46.72 4.32 -30.20
N TRP A 1205 47.79 3.64 -30.58
CA TRP A 1205 49.03 3.60 -29.81
C TRP A 1205 50.01 4.65 -30.32
N THR A 1206 50.50 5.53 -29.46
CA THR A 1206 51.57 6.51 -29.77
C THR A 1206 52.73 6.38 -28.79
N TRP A 1207 53.93 6.86 -29.19
CA TRP A 1207 55.11 6.93 -28.33
C TRP A 1207 55.36 8.36 -27.87
N VAL A 1208 55.45 8.55 -26.56
CA VAL A 1208 55.73 9.84 -25.92
C VAL A 1208 57.10 9.78 -25.26
N GLU A 1209 58.01 10.68 -25.63
CA GLU A 1209 59.35 10.78 -25.05
C GLU A 1209 59.74 12.21 -24.69
N ARG A 1210 60.66 12.33 -23.73
CA ARG A 1210 61.25 13.60 -23.36
C ARG A 1210 62.49 13.84 -24.22
N SER A 1211 62.32 14.58 -25.32
CA SER A 1211 63.39 14.86 -26.29
C SER A 1211 64.34 15.99 -25.86
N GLY A 1212 64.07 16.68 -24.75
CA GLY A 1212 64.93 17.72 -24.16
C GLY A 1212 64.56 18.02 -22.70
N VAL A 1213 65.28 18.93 -22.02
CA VAL A 1213 65.06 19.23 -20.58
C VAL A 1213 63.63 19.68 -20.28
N THR A 1214 62.94 20.35 -21.21
CA THR A 1214 61.54 20.77 -21.08
C THR A 1214 60.70 20.44 -22.32
N THR A 1215 61.24 19.62 -23.23
CA THR A 1215 60.64 19.40 -24.54
C THR A 1215 60.15 17.96 -24.64
N TRP A 1216 58.87 17.80 -24.94
CA TRP A 1216 58.20 16.52 -25.14
C TRP A 1216 57.93 16.31 -26.62
N ARG A 1217 58.00 15.05 -27.05
CA ARG A 1217 57.70 14.61 -28.41
C ARG A 1217 56.72 13.44 -28.33
N GLU A 1218 55.60 13.55 -29.04
CA GLU A 1218 54.69 12.43 -29.30
C GLU A 1218 54.84 12.00 -30.77
N SER A 1219 54.80 10.70 -31.03
CA SER A 1219 54.90 10.13 -32.38
C SER A 1219 53.54 10.05 -33.07
N ASP A 1220 53.57 9.83 -34.39
CA ASP A 1220 52.41 9.31 -35.13
C ASP A 1220 52.01 7.91 -34.60
N PRO A 1221 50.79 7.41 -34.90
CA PRO A 1221 50.34 6.09 -34.51
C PRO A 1221 51.35 4.98 -34.87
N LEU A 1222 51.66 4.13 -33.91
CA LEU A 1222 52.65 3.07 -34.02
C LEU A 1222 52.18 1.96 -34.96
N THR A 1223 53.07 1.50 -35.83
CA THR A 1223 52.85 0.32 -36.67
C THR A 1223 53.37 -0.94 -35.94
N SER A 1224 52.58 -2.02 -35.97
CA SER A 1224 52.95 -3.27 -35.27
C SER A 1224 54.21 -3.89 -35.90
N SER A 1225 55.20 -4.24 -35.08
CA SER A 1225 56.41 -4.92 -35.57
C SER A 1225 56.10 -6.29 -36.20
N THR A 1226 56.67 -6.59 -37.38
CA THR A 1226 56.61 -7.94 -37.97
C THR A 1226 57.38 -8.97 -37.14
N SER A 1227 57.03 -10.26 -37.22
CA SER A 1227 57.64 -11.36 -36.46
C SER A 1227 59.11 -11.69 -36.82
N SER A 1228 59.76 -10.85 -37.62
CA SER A 1228 61.15 -10.98 -38.05
C SER A 1228 61.96 -9.84 -37.44
N ALA A 1229 62.76 -10.13 -36.42
CA ALA A 1229 63.68 -9.17 -35.81
C ALA A 1229 64.80 -8.79 -36.81
N GLN A 1230 64.62 -7.67 -37.51
CA GLN A 1230 65.66 -7.06 -38.36
C GLN A 1230 66.24 -5.83 -37.67
N LEU A 1231 67.57 -5.71 -37.69
CA LEU A 1231 68.22 -4.47 -37.24
C LEU A 1231 67.93 -3.35 -38.25
N PRO A 1232 67.51 -2.15 -37.80
CA PRO A 1232 67.21 -1.04 -38.68
C PRO A 1232 68.45 -0.61 -39.49
N SER A 1233 68.23 -0.09 -40.70
CA SER A 1233 69.30 0.40 -41.59
C SER A 1233 69.97 1.69 -41.08
N THR A 1234 69.41 2.32 -40.06
CA THR A 1234 69.89 3.50 -39.34
C THR A 1234 70.34 3.10 -37.92
N ARG A 1235 71.28 3.84 -37.32
CA ARG A 1235 71.70 3.56 -35.93
C ARG A 1235 70.51 3.71 -34.98
N PRO A 1236 70.13 2.67 -34.23
CA PRO A 1236 69.07 2.78 -33.24
C PRO A 1236 69.54 3.61 -32.04
N ASN A 1237 68.63 4.39 -31.46
CA ASN A 1237 68.86 5.13 -30.22
C ASN A 1237 68.23 4.39 -29.06
N VAL A 1238 68.88 4.44 -27.89
CA VAL A 1238 68.28 3.99 -26.64
C VAL A 1238 67.40 5.13 -26.14
N ASN A 1239 66.09 4.92 -26.16
CA ASN A 1239 65.12 5.90 -25.71
C ASN A 1239 64.33 5.34 -24.51
N GLU A 1240 64.05 6.21 -23.57
CA GLU A 1240 63.10 5.97 -22.49
C GLU A 1240 61.87 6.85 -22.72
N GLY A 1241 60.69 6.28 -22.58
CA GLY A 1241 59.45 6.99 -22.85
C GLY A 1241 58.22 6.26 -22.32
N TRP A 1242 57.09 6.62 -22.90
CA TRP A 1242 55.78 6.09 -22.56
C TRP A 1242 55.04 5.67 -23.82
N LEU A 1243 54.39 4.52 -23.77
CA LEU A 1243 53.36 4.13 -24.71
C LEU A 1243 52.05 4.75 -24.28
N LYS A 1244 51.39 5.50 -25.15
CA LYS A 1244 50.08 6.10 -24.91
C LYS A 1244 49.03 5.37 -25.73
N LEU A 1245 47.93 4.96 -25.08
CA LEU A 1245 46.78 4.31 -25.69
C LEU A 1245 45.56 5.22 -25.56
N SER A 1246 45.04 5.69 -26.70
CA SER A 1246 43.81 6.49 -26.78
C SER A 1246 42.68 5.74 -27.48
N GLY A 1247 41.42 6.08 -27.16
CA GLY A 1247 40.23 5.54 -27.81
C GLY A 1247 39.86 4.11 -27.42
N ALA A 1248 40.47 3.55 -26.38
CA ALA A 1248 40.24 2.18 -25.92
C ALA A 1248 39.12 2.05 -24.87
N LEU A 1249 38.77 3.15 -24.18
CA LEU A 1249 37.81 3.18 -23.06
C LEU A 1249 36.45 3.80 -23.42
N GLY A 1250 36.30 4.33 -24.63
CA GLY A 1250 35.03 4.90 -25.10
C GLY A 1250 34.08 3.84 -25.67
N LEU A 1251 32.77 4.05 -25.56
CA LEU A 1251 31.78 3.34 -26.35
C LEU A 1251 31.96 3.80 -27.81
N GLN A 1252 32.24 2.88 -28.74
CA GLN A 1252 32.31 3.25 -30.17
C GLN A 1252 31.01 3.96 -30.55
N LYS A 1253 31.12 5.14 -31.19
CA LYS A 1253 29.97 5.73 -31.89
C LYS A 1253 29.41 4.65 -32.84
N PRO A 1254 28.09 4.40 -32.84
CA PRO A 1254 27.49 3.46 -33.77
C PRO A 1254 27.79 3.80 -35.23
#